data_AF-A0A972VD25-F1
#
_entry.id   AF-A0A972VD25-F1
#
_cell.length_a   1.000
_cell.length_b   1.000
_cell.length_c   1.000
_cell.angle_alpha   90.00
_cell.angle_beta   90.00
_cell.angle_gamma   90.00
#
_symmetry.space_group_name_H-M   'P 1'
#
loop_
_entity.id
_entity.type
_entity.pdbx_description
1 polymer ?
#
loop_
_entity_poly.entity_id
_entity_poly.type
_entity_poly.pdbx_seq_one_letter_code
_entity_poly.pdbx_strand_id
1 'polypeptide(L)'
;GAHAETYDIILVNVPDPLLPVCRDMMSPAFYALIQQALTPLGLAAFSGPDANTDALPQHLALLGATQYRRLDAQFLQTLAIPGQPMFFLCSQINYMTTYAPRLEARFSLLDQAEAIWPRDHLEDIYTPTGPTQLRAHFETVDPNISFSPGLYRLLHIADTLHLNLLPVLKTLQQTGPWCLGIVILVAALTRVLYKTSRSKPERILRQAPRALVKAPTLFTPLAYILFWIGLSLILMVHVIDFAKRSPLADSPLMQTVPEWTDGLTVTSKDLAVSDETPSVPYKEVRDDQGLAGYIFQTRNFTHTVYGYGGPIDLILFVEPNGTLIDFRFTQSYETRRYIRYIRGWLDALKGRRVFGPTPMNNVHAVSGATLTTRAVLRLMRTAGQKFATEVLAQESLHTQDNPIALVRVHKGLLLFIAGLFLAAAAIFHGKLWSRMAVLVYTTGTFGFWLNKQYSTDHIMRVLEWDNIFSGSPESLALLIGVPTLILLLGNLYCGYLCPFGAIQELVGLLVPKRFKPRLSRTTVQGARFGKYAVLFAIVISVFAFKNQDGFLIDPLTTVFNTQLWPELFVTPLWLFLGIGILFVTRFWCRYLCPTGAFLSLLNRCVWLQRLLPAKKYGRCEFGLTGRDHLDCIYCDRCNIQNALIPEQKEALTKEKPNLASRFFLIWLLITASLLIWPLLPKNGDLSDPNTPSVAVEGTP
;
A
#
# COMPACT_ATOMS: atom_id res chain seq x y z
N GLY A 1 26.70 -20.53 -52.18
CA GLY A 1 26.10 -19.90 -53.37
C GLY A 1 24.83 -20.63 -53.72
N ALA A 2 23.72 -20.18 -53.16
CA ALA A 2 22.39 -20.35 -53.72
C ALA A 2 21.81 -18.93 -53.64
N HIS A 3 21.37 -18.36 -54.76
CA HIS A 3 20.64 -17.10 -54.71
C HIS A 3 19.43 -17.33 -53.82
N ALA A 4 19.30 -16.58 -52.72
CA ALA A 4 18.09 -16.65 -51.90
C ALA A 4 16.93 -16.21 -52.80
N GLU A 5 16.03 -17.14 -53.11
CA GLU A 5 14.81 -16.81 -53.85
C GLU A 5 14.03 -15.79 -53.02
N THR A 6 13.77 -14.63 -53.62
CA THR A 6 12.96 -13.58 -53.01
C THR A 6 11.55 -13.66 -53.55
N TYR A 7 10.56 -13.50 -52.67
CA TYR A 7 9.14 -13.59 -53.01
C TYR A 7 8.43 -12.25 -52.73
N ASP A 8 7.49 -11.88 -53.59
CA ASP A 8 6.63 -10.71 -53.37
C ASP A 8 5.52 -10.99 -52.36
N ILE A 9 5.03 -12.23 -52.31
CA ILE A 9 4.00 -12.67 -51.38
C ILE A 9 4.39 -14.00 -50.77
N ILE A 10 4.36 -14.08 -49.44
CA ILE A 10 4.56 -15.34 -48.70
C ILE A 10 3.31 -15.59 -47.85
N LEU A 11 2.68 -16.75 -48.04
CA LEU A 11 1.52 -17.18 -47.26
C LEU A 11 1.92 -18.33 -46.34
N VAL A 12 1.83 -18.11 -45.03
CA VAL A 12 2.13 -19.11 -44.00
C VAL A 12 0.81 -19.51 -43.34
N ASN A 13 0.26 -20.63 -43.80
CA ASN A 13 -0.94 -21.21 -43.20
C ASN A 13 -0.57 -22.35 -42.24
N VAL A 14 -0.78 -22.13 -40.94
CA VAL A 14 -0.49 -23.10 -39.88
C VAL A 14 -1.82 -23.72 -39.42
N PRO A 15 -2.07 -25.02 -39.65
CA PRO A 15 -3.37 -25.64 -39.44
C PRO A 15 -3.76 -25.79 -37.96
N ASP A 16 -2.78 -25.98 -37.06
CA ASP A 16 -3.01 -25.96 -35.62
C ASP A 16 -1.74 -25.46 -34.90
N PRO A 17 -1.75 -24.25 -34.30
CA PRO A 17 -0.59 -23.68 -33.62
C PRO A 17 -0.19 -24.46 -32.35
N LEU A 18 -1.00 -25.42 -31.91
CA LEU A 18 -0.74 -26.26 -30.75
C LEU A 18 0.15 -27.48 -31.06
N LEU A 19 0.26 -27.84 -32.34
CA LEU A 19 1.14 -28.93 -32.75
C LEU A 19 2.62 -28.53 -32.53
N PRO A 20 3.46 -29.42 -31.97
CA PRO A 20 4.87 -29.11 -31.72
C PRO A 20 5.63 -28.60 -32.94
N VAL A 21 5.35 -29.15 -34.13
CA VAL A 21 5.96 -28.74 -35.41
C VAL A 21 5.55 -27.31 -35.81
N CYS A 22 4.32 -26.92 -35.51
CA CYS A 22 3.78 -25.60 -35.81
C CYS A 22 4.34 -24.51 -34.88
N ARG A 23 4.79 -24.88 -33.67
CA ARG A 23 5.41 -23.95 -32.72
C ARG A 23 6.74 -23.39 -33.21
N ASP A 24 7.54 -24.20 -33.91
CA ASP A 24 8.81 -23.77 -34.48
C ASP A 24 8.59 -22.72 -35.59
N MET A 25 7.45 -22.82 -36.29
CA MET A 25 6.99 -21.83 -37.28
C MET A 25 6.45 -20.53 -36.65
N MET A 26 6.36 -20.45 -35.31
CA MET A 26 6.03 -19.24 -34.56
C MET A 26 7.23 -18.67 -33.79
N SER A 27 8.44 -19.16 -34.12
CA SER A 27 9.68 -18.70 -33.52
C SER A 27 10.19 -17.41 -34.19
N PRO A 28 10.89 -16.53 -33.46
CA PRO A 28 11.55 -15.37 -34.05
C PRO A 28 12.52 -15.75 -35.18
N ALA A 29 13.19 -16.89 -35.06
CA ALA A 29 14.10 -17.40 -36.09
C ALA A 29 13.37 -17.70 -37.41
N PHE A 30 12.16 -18.28 -37.34
CA PHE A 30 11.34 -18.51 -38.51
C PHE A 30 10.86 -17.20 -39.14
N TYR A 31 10.41 -16.23 -38.33
CA TYR A 31 9.99 -14.93 -38.87
C TYR A 31 11.14 -14.14 -39.51
N ALA A 32 12.35 -14.22 -38.95
CA ALA A 32 13.55 -13.66 -39.57
C ALA A 32 13.87 -14.32 -40.92
N LEU A 33 13.67 -15.65 -41.04
CA LEU A 33 13.80 -16.35 -42.32
C LEU A 33 12.80 -15.84 -43.36
N ILE A 34 11.54 -15.68 -42.96
CA ILE A 34 10.49 -15.13 -43.86
C ILE A 34 10.83 -13.70 -44.28
N GLN A 35 11.29 -12.86 -43.35
CA GLN A 35 11.72 -11.50 -43.67
C GLN A 35 12.87 -11.47 -44.69
N GLN A 36 13.86 -12.37 -44.57
CA GLN A 36 14.98 -12.44 -45.51
C GLN A 36 14.56 -12.90 -46.91
N ALA A 37 13.48 -13.68 -46.99
CA ALA A 37 12.94 -14.19 -48.25
C ALA A 37 11.95 -13.23 -48.94
N LEU A 38 11.59 -12.10 -48.33
CA LEU A 38 10.70 -11.11 -48.93
C LEU A 38 11.46 -10.10 -49.80
N THR A 39 10.83 -9.68 -50.90
CA THR A 39 11.27 -8.48 -51.62
C THR A 39 11.06 -7.22 -50.75
N PRO A 40 11.71 -6.07 -51.06
CA PRO A 40 11.55 -4.84 -50.27
C PRO A 40 10.11 -4.33 -50.16
N LEU A 41 9.26 -4.65 -51.16
CA LEU A 41 7.84 -4.32 -51.20
C LEU A 41 6.94 -5.54 -50.88
N GLY A 42 7.55 -6.64 -50.45
CA GLY A 42 6.88 -7.91 -50.23
C GLY A 42 5.93 -7.89 -49.03
N LEU A 43 4.98 -8.82 -49.07
CA LEU A 43 3.96 -9.01 -48.05
C LEU A 43 4.01 -10.46 -47.55
N ALA A 44 4.08 -10.65 -46.23
CA ALA A 44 3.86 -11.95 -45.60
C ALA A 44 2.51 -11.98 -44.89
N ALA A 45 1.76 -13.06 -45.08
CA ALA A 45 0.52 -13.33 -44.36
C ALA A 45 0.68 -14.57 -43.48
N PHE A 46 0.30 -14.47 -42.22
CA PHE A 46 0.33 -15.58 -41.27
C PHE A 46 -1.07 -15.86 -40.74
N SER A 47 -1.49 -17.13 -40.71
CA SER A 47 -2.66 -17.52 -39.91
C SER A 47 -2.29 -17.71 -38.44
N GLY A 48 -3.24 -17.43 -37.56
CA GLY A 48 -3.09 -17.55 -36.12
C GLY A 48 -4.40 -17.86 -35.40
N PRO A 49 -4.32 -18.31 -34.14
CA PRO A 49 -5.50 -18.55 -33.33
C PRO A 49 -6.21 -17.23 -33.04
N ASP A 50 -7.54 -17.28 -32.97
CA ASP A 50 -8.35 -16.11 -32.64
C ASP A 50 -7.96 -15.59 -31.24
N ALA A 51 -7.86 -14.27 -31.15
CA ALA A 51 -7.40 -13.57 -29.97
C ALA A 51 -8.51 -12.79 -29.25
N ASN A 52 -9.77 -12.98 -29.68
CA ASN A 52 -10.92 -12.49 -28.94
C ASN A 52 -11.19 -13.33 -27.69
N THR A 53 -10.98 -12.74 -26.51
CA THR A 53 -11.16 -13.39 -25.20
C THR A 53 -12.62 -13.71 -24.86
N ASP A 54 -13.59 -13.09 -25.55
CA ASP A 54 -15.01 -13.24 -25.23
C ASP A 54 -15.62 -14.51 -25.86
N ALA A 55 -14.95 -15.09 -26.86
CA ALA A 55 -15.46 -16.24 -27.62
C ALA A 55 -14.59 -17.50 -27.50
N LEU A 56 -13.33 -17.40 -27.06
CA LEU A 56 -12.37 -18.52 -27.06
C LEU A 56 -11.73 -18.82 -25.69
N PRO A 57 -11.25 -20.07 -25.49
CA PRO A 57 -10.44 -20.46 -24.34
C PRO A 57 -9.20 -19.57 -24.14
N GLN A 58 -8.88 -19.24 -22.89
CA GLN A 58 -7.84 -18.25 -22.51
C GLN A 58 -6.45 -18.55 -23.11
N HIS A 59 -6.14 -19.82 -23.32
CA HIS A 59 -4.86 -20.25 -23.88
C HIS A 59 -4.69 -19.91 -25.37
N LEU A 60 -5.77 -19.93 -26.16
CA LEU A 60 -5.72 -19.59 -27.59
C LEU A 60 -5.59 -18.08 -27.78
N ALA A 61 -6.29 -17.29 -26.95
CA ALA A 61 -6.19 -15.85 -26.99
C ALA A 61 -4.78 -15.34 -26.66
N LEU A 62 -4.14 -15.93 -25.64
CA LEU A 62 -2.75 -15.60 -25.28
C LEU A 62 -1.76 -15.99 -26.38
N LEU A 63 -2.01 -17.10 -27.08
CA LEU A 63 -1.18 -17.59 -28.17
C LEU A 63 -1.23 -16.64 -29.37
N GLY A 64 -2.42 -16.17 -29.75
CA GLY A 64 -2.61 -15.19 -30.83
C GLY A 64 -1.97 -13.84 -30.53
N ALA A 65 -2.14 -13.33 -29.31
CA ALA A 65 -1.50 -12.09 -28.88
C ALA A 65 0.04 -12.19 -28.86
N THR A 66 0.59 -13.33 -28.44
CA THR A 66 2.05 -13.57 -28.45
C THR A 66 2.59 -13.64 -29.88
N GLN A 67 1.84 -14.27 -30.79
CA GLN A 67 2.18 -14.32 -32.22
C GLN A 67 2.24 -12.92 -32.82
N TYR A 68 1.22 -12.10 -32.59
CA TYR A 68 1.18 -10.71 -33.04
C TYR A 68 2.39 -9.92 -32.57
N ARG A 69 2.71 -9.97 -31.27
CA ARG A 69 3.84 -9.20 -30.70
C ARG A 69 5.20 -9.61 -31.26
N ARG A 70 5.38 -10.88 -31.63
CA ARG A 70 6.61 -11.34 -32.30
C ARG A 70 6.69 -10.89 -33.74
N LEU A 71 5.58 -10.87 -34.46
CA LEU A 71 5.51 -10.36 -35.82
C LEU A 71 5.75 -8.84 -35.84
N ASP A 72 5.09 -8.10 -34.95
CA ASP A 72 5.25 -6.64 -34.79
C ASP A 72 6.68 -6.24 -34.37
N ALA A 73 7.40 -7.10 -33.65
CA ALA A 73 8.80 -6.89 -33.33
C ALA A 73 9.75 -7.18 -34.52
N GLN A 74 9.34 -8.02 -35.47
CA GLN A 74 10.17 -8.45 -36.60
C GLN A 74 9.95 -7.59 -37.87
N PHE A 75 8.71 -7.15 -38.10
CA PHE A 75 8.29 -6.43 -39.31
C PHE A 75 8.04 -4.96 -39.00
N LEU A 76 8.21 -4.08 -40.00
CA LEU A 76 8.06 -2.64 -39.83
C LEU A 76 6.59 -2.21 -39.67
N GLN A 77 5.67 -3.00 -40.25
CA GLN A 77 4.24 -2.84 -40.06
C GLN A 77 3.56 -4.21 -40.01
N THR A 78 2.76 -4.44 -38.97
CA THR A 78 1.92 -5.63 -38.79
C THR A 78 0.45 -5.23 -38.61
N LEU A 79 -0.41 -5.75 -39.47
CA LEU A 79 -1.86 -5.57 -39.43
C LEU A 79 -2.52 -6.88 -38.97
N ALA A 80 -3.36 -6.81 -37.94
CA ALA A 80 -4.20 -7.91 -37.52
C ALA A 80 -5.58 -7.79 -38.17
N ILE A 81 -6.00 -8.84 -38.86
CA ILE A 81 -7.29 -8.96 -39.51
C ILE A 81 -8.16 -9.91 -38.68
N PRO A 82 -9.31 -9.45 -38.14
CA PRO A 82 -10.21 -10.30 -37.37
C PRO A 82 -10.80 -11.42 -38.23
N GLY A 83 -10.94 -12.62 -37.67
CA GLY A 83 -11.49 -13.80 -38.33
C GLY A 83 -11.25 -15.09 -37.56
N GLN A 84 -11.89 -16.20 -37.97
CA GLN A 84 -11.58 -17.55 -37.49
C GLN A 84 -11.14 -18.43 -38.68
N PRO A 85 -9.82 -18.61 -38.91
CA PRO A 85 -8.68 -18.13 -38.10
C PRO A 85 -8.37 -16.63 -38.27
N MET A 86 -7.62 -16.05 -37.34
CA MET A 86 -7.12 -14.67 -37.42
C MET A 86 -5.96 -14.61 -38.42
N PHE A 87 -5.85 -13.51 -39.16
CA PHE A 87 -4.74 -13.31 -40.11
C PHE A 87 -3.87 -12.11 -39.72
N PHE A 88 -2.56 -12.27 -39.85
CA PHE A 88 -1.58 -11.21 -39.63
C PHE A 88 -0.86 -10.89 -40.94
N LEU A 89 -1.04 -9.67 -41.45
CA LEU A 89 -0.31 -9.15 -42.60
C LEU A 89 0.90 -8.37 -42.15
N CYS A 90 2.07 -8.69 -42.69
CA CYS A 90 3.36 -8.15 -42.27
C CYS A 90 4.14 -7.64 -43.47
N SER A 91 4.73 -6.45 -43.36
CA SER A 91 5.55 -5.88 -44.42
C SER A 91 6.77 -5.12 -43.87
N GLN A 92 7.74 -4.89 -44.75
CA GLN A 92 8.96 -4.11 -44.48
C GLN A 92 8.77 -2.61 -44.70
N ILE A 93 7.58 -2.19 -45.14
CA ILE A 93 7.20 -0.80 -45.34
C ILE A 93 5.99 -0.42 -44.50
N ASN A 94 5.84 0.87 -44.18
CA ASN A 94 4.74 1.43 -43.39
C ASN A 94 3.57 1.98 -44.23
N TYR A 95 3.41 1.51 -45.48
CA TYR A 95 2.41 2.00 -46.42
C TYR A 95 1.25 1.03 -46.67
N MET A 96 1.09 -0.03 -45.87
CA MET A 96 -0.09 -0.89 -45.99
C MET A 96 -1.35 -0.11 -45.57
N THR A 97 -2.37 -0.17 -46.42
CA THR A 97 -3.63 0.56 -46.26
C THR A 97 -4.72 -0.37 -45.76
N THR A 98 -5.46 0.06 -44.74
CA THR A 98 -6.71 -0.56 -44.29
C THR A 98 -7.94 0.18 -44.82
N TYR A 99 -7.76 1.17 -45.71
CA TYR A 99 -8.85 1.93 -46.30
C TYR A 99 -9.62 1.09 -47.34
N ALA A 100 -10.79 0.59 -46.96
CA ALA A 100 -11.60 -0.35 -47.74
C ALA A 100 -11.91 0.11 -49.18
N PRO A 101 -12.29 1.39 -49.46
CA PRO A 101 -12.59 1.81 -50.84
C PRO A 101 -11.41 1.69 -51.81
N ARG A 102 -10.18 1.84 -51.30
CA ARG A 102 -8.96 1.67 -52.11
C ARG A 102 -8.65 0.20 -52.37
N LEU A 103 -9.01 -0.68 -51.45
CA LEU A 103 -8.86 -2.12 -51.60
C LEU A 103 -9.89 -2.66 -52.59
N GLU A 104 -11.15 -2.22 -52.51
CA GLU A 104 -12.21 -2.58 -53.48
C GLU A 104 -11.85 -2.18 -54.91
N ALA A 105 -11.34 -0.97 -55.11
CA ALA A 105 -10.89 -0.51 -56.41
C ALA A 105 -9.79 -1.42 -56.99
N ARG A 106 -8.83 -1.86 -56.16
CA ARG A 106 -7.79 -2.81 -56.57
C ARG A 106 -8.34 -4.21 -56.82
N PHE A 107 -9.26 -4.67 -55.98
CA PHE A 107 -9.90 -5.97 -56.10
C PHE A 107 -10.70 -6.09 -57.40
N SER A 108 -11.31 -4.99 -57.86
CA SER A 108 -12.06 -4.93 -59.11
C SER A 108 -11.22 -5.15 -60.38
N LEU A 109 -9.90 -5.03 -60.28
CA LEU A 109 -8.96 -5.23 -61.39
C LEU A 109 -8.54 -6.68 -61.57
N LEU A 110 -8.94 -7.58 -60.67
CA LEU A 110 -8.57 -8.98 -60.69
C LEU A 110 -9.65 -9.83 -61.38
N ASP A 111 -9.26 -10.49 -62.46
CA ASP A 111 -10.15 -11.41 -63.17
C ASP A 111 -10.60 -12.56 -62.24
N GLN A 112 -11.90 -12.85 -62.21
CA GLN A 112 -12.54 -13.92 -61.42
C GLN A 112 -12.50 -13.73 -59.88
N ALA A 113 -12.08 -12.57 -59.37
CA ALA A 113 -11.99 -12.34 -57.92
C ALA A 113 -13.36 -12.38 -57.20
N GLU A 114 -14.42 -11.92 -57.87
CA GLU A 114 -15.80 -11.96 -57.34
C GLU A 114 -16.35 -13.39 -57.18
N ALA A 115 -15.76 -14.40 -57.83
CA ALA A 115 -16.10 -15.81 -57.62
C ALA A 115 -15.45 -16.39 -56.35
N ILE A 116 -14.38 -15.76 -55.84
CA ILE A 116 -13.63 -16.20 -54.66
C ILE A 116 -14.11 -15.44 -53.40
N TRP A 117 -14.35 -14.13 -53.52
CA TRP A 117 -14.82 -13.29 -52.42
C TRP A 117 -15.67 -12.11 -52.94
N PRO A 118 -16.89 -11.87 -52.42
CA PRO A 118 -17.71 -10.74 -52.86
C PRO A 118 -17.09 -9.39 -52.44
N ARG A 119 -17.13 -8.41 -53.34
CA ARG A 119 -16.52 -7.07 -53.14
C ARG A 119 -17.05 -6.37 -51.90
N ASP A 120 -18.36 -6.38 -51.71
CA ASP A 120 -19.06 -5.61 -50.67
C ASP A 120 -18.70 -6.08 -49.25
N HIS A 121 -18.07 -7.26 -49.12
CA HIS A 121 -17.64 -7.83 -47.84
C HIS A 121 -16.22 -7.37 -47.42
N LEU A 122 -15.53 -6.53 -48.22
CA LEU A 122 -14.22 -5.98 -47.84
C LEU A 122 -14.36 -4.92 -46.74
N GLU A 123 -15.45 -4.16 -46.70
CA GLU A 123 -15.73 -3.20 -45.61
C GLU A 123 -15.92 -3.88 -44.25
N ASP A 124 -16.50 -5.09 -44.24
CA ASP A 124 -16.73 -5.88 -43.02
C ASP A 124 -15.42 -6.32 -42.35
N ILE A 125 -14.37 -6.55 -43.16
CA ILE A 125 -13.06 -7.00 -42.69
C ILE A 125 -12.22 -5.79 -42.22
N TYR A 126 -12.28 -4.68 -42.95
CA TYR A 126 -11.43 -3.51 -42.74
C TYR A 126 -12.22 -2.32 -42.16
N THR A 127 -12.82 -2.53 -40.99
CA THR A 127 -13.52 -1.44 -40.28
C THR A 127 -12.54 -0.35 -39.80
N PRO A 128 -12.96 0.94 -39.72
CA PRO A 128 -12.08 2.05 -39.34
C PRO A 128 -11.45 1.93 -37.93
N THR A 129 -12.08 1.16 -37.04
CA THR A 129 -11.69 1.04 -35.62
C THR A 129 -11.17 -0.35 -35.23
N GLY A 130 -11.48 -1.40 -35.99
CA GLY A 130 -11.14 -2.79 -35.65
C GLY A 130 -9.64 -3.05 -35.46
N PRO A 131 -8.78 -2.73 -36.45
CA PRO A 131 -7.34 -2.96 -36.35
C PRO A 131 -6.68 -2.20 -35.20
N THR A 132 -7.17 -1.00 -34.87
CA THR A 132 -6.63 -0.17 -33.79
C THR A 132 -7.03 -0.69 -32.41
N GLN A 133 -8.24 -1.21 -32.25
CA GLN A 133 -8.71 -1.81 -30.99
C GLN A 133 -8.00 -3.15 -30.71
N LEU A 134 -7.81 -3.99 -31.73
CA LEU A 134 -7.07 -5.26 -31.61
C LEU A 134 -5.60 -5.02 -31.23
N ARG A 135 -4.96 -4.03 -31.85
CA ARG A 135 -3.59 -3.63 -31.51
C ARG A 135 -3.44 -3.23 -30.04
N ALA A 136 -4.32 -2.38 -29.52
CA ALA A 136 -4.28 -1.96 -28.13
C ALA A 136 -4.44 -3.14 -27.15
N HIS A 137 -5.22 -4.15 -27.53
CA HIS A 137 -5.37 -5.38 -26.75
C HIS A 137 -4.06 -6.19 -26.68
N PHE A 138 -3.37 -6.36 -27.81
CA PHE A 138 -2.15 -7.18 -27.90
C PHE A 138 -0.91 -6.52 -27.29
N GLU A 139 -0.83 -5.19 -27.25
CA GLU A 139 0.30 -4.46 -26.65
C GLU A 139 0.49 -4.75 -25.14
N THR A 140 -0.51 -5.31 -24.47
CA THR A 140 -0.44 -5.70 -23.05
C THR A 140 0.28 -7.03 -22.76
N VAL A 141 0.62 -7.79 -23.81
CA VAL A 141 1.19 -9.15 -23.74
C VAL A 141 2.70 -9.15 -24.02
N ASP A 142 3.44 -9.93 -23.23
CA ASP A 142 4.90 -10.08 -23.37
C ASP A 142 5.25 -11.03 -24.53
N PRO A 143 6.02 -10.60 -25.55
CA PRO A 143 6.41 -11.44 -26.69
C PRO A 143 7.28 -12.66 -26.32
N ASN A 144 7.93 -12.64 -25.15
CA ASN A 144 8.88 -13.68 -24.73
C ASN A 144 8.24 -14.84 -23.96
N ILE A 145 6.91 -14.89 -23.88
CA ILE A 145 6.20 -16.00 -23.22
C ILE A 145 6.51 -17.31 -23.97
N SER A 146 7.16 -18.25 -23.26
CA SER A 146 7.42 -19.60 -23.76
C SER A 146 6.32 -20.55 -23.28
N PHE A 147 5.58 -21.13 -24.23
CA PHE A 147 4.52 -22.09 -23.94
C PHE A 147 5.10 -23.49 -23.71
N SER A 148 5.34 -23.86 -22.45
CA SER A 148 5.74 -25.24 -22.13
C SER A 148 4.54 -26.20 -22.19
N PRO A 149 4.73 -27.50 -22.50
CA PRO A 149 3.65 -28.49 -22.50
C PRO A 149 2.92 -28.64 -21.15
N GLY A 150 3.56 -28.22 -20.05
CA GLY A 150 2.97 -28.18 -18.71
C GLY A 150 2.07 -26.96 -18.49
N LEU A 151 2.48 -25.78 -18.98
CA LEU A 151 1.69 -24.55 -18.93
C LEU A 151 0.37 -24.70 -19.70
N TYR A 152 0.45 -25.37 -20.85
CA TYR A 152 -0.72 -25.67 -21.70
C TYR A 152 -1.74 -26.57 -20.99
N ARG A 153 -1.29 -27.65 -20.35
CA ARG A 153 -2.17 -28.55 -19.58
C ARG A 153 -2.84 -27.84 -18.41
N LEU A 154 -2.12 -26.97 -17.72
CA LEU A 154 -2.66 -26.17 -16.61
C LEU A 154 -3.74 -25.19 -17.07
N LEU A 155 -3.52 -24.49 -18.19
CA LEU A 155 -4.50 -23.58 -18.78
C LEU A 155 -5.74 -24.31 -19.31
N HIS A 156 -5.55 -25.47 -19.95
CA HIS A 156 -6.66 -26.30 -20.40
C HIS A 156 -7.52 -26.80 -19.22
N ILE A 157 -6.89 -27.19 -18.11
CA ILE A 157 -7.59 -27.56 -16.85
C ILE A 157 -8.32 -26.33 -16.26
N ALA A 158 -7.72 -25.15 -16.34
CA ALA A 158 -8.31 -23.90 -15.89
C ALA A 158 -9.59 -23.55 -16.65
N ASP A 159 -9.54 -23.64 -17.99
CA ASP A 159 -10.67 -23.38 -18.87
C ASP A 159 -11.80 -24.39 -18.66
N THR A 160 -11.48 -25.67 -18.42
CA THR A 160 -12.48 -26.69 -18.05
C THR A 160 -13.12 -26.47 -16.68
N LEU A 161 -12.49 -25.68 -15.81
CA LEU A 161 -12.99 -25.31 -14.48
C LEU A 161 -13.54 -23.88 -14.41
N HIS A 162 -13.59 -23.15 -15.54
CA HIS A 162 -13.96 -21.73 -15.61
C HIS A 162 -13.15 -20.81 -14.66
N LEU A 163 -11.88 -21.14 -14.43
CA LEU A 163 -10.97 -20.37 -13.57
C LEU A 163 -10.10 -19.44 -14.41
N ASN A 164 -10.11 -18.13 -14.11
CA ASN A 164 -9.22 -17.16 -14.77
C ASN A 164 -7.81 -17.20 -14.16
N LEU A 165 -6.92 -18.00 -14.78
CA LEU A 165 -5.55 -18.23 -14.30
C LEU A 165 -4.48 -17.38 -15.01
N LEU A 166 -4.85 -16.58 -16.02
CA LEU A 166 -3.94 -15.66 -16.71
C LEU A 166 -3.09 -14.78 -15.77
N PRO A 167 -3.68 -14.18 -14.71
CA PRO A 167 -2.93 -13.34 -13.76
C PRO A 167 -1.89 -14.15 -12.95
N VAL A 168 -2.19 -15.41 -12.65
CA VAL A 168 -1.37 -16.31 -11.83
C VAL A 168 -0.21 -16.89 -12.63
N LEU A 169 -0.41 -17.17 -13.92
CA LEU A 169 0.62 -17.71 -14.81
C LEU A 169 1.65 -16.65 -15.20
N LYS A 170 1.20 -15.42 -15.51
CA LYS A 170 2.08 -14.25 -15.70
C LYS A 170 2.97 -14.02 -14.47
N THR A 171 2.42 -14.29 -13.29
CA THR A 171 3.10 -14.20 -12.00
C THR A 171 4.14 -15.31 -11.77
N LEU A 172 3.80 -16.57 -12.06
CA LEU A 172 4.71 -17.72 -11.85
C LEU A 172 5.90 -17.73 -12.82
N GLN A 173 5.70 -17.29 -14.07
CA GLN A 173 6.77 -17.21 -15.07
C GLN A 173 7.81 -16.13 -14.76
N GLN A 174 7.39 -15.01 -14.17
CA GLN A 174 8.28 -13.89 -13.86
C GLN A 174 9.12 -14.12 -12.59
N THR A 175 8.65 -14.93 -11.64
CA THR A 175 9.33 -15.11 -10.33
C THR A 175 10.17 -16.39 -10.21
N GLY A 176 9.98 -17.38 -11.09
CA GLY A 176 10.64 -18.67 -11.01
C GLY A 176 10.33 -19.49 -9.74
N PRO A 177 10.96 -20.68 -9.55
CA PRO A 177 10.70 -21.59 -8.42
C PRO A 177 11.14 -21.06 -7.04
N TRP A 178 11.79 -19.89 -7.00
CA TRP A 178 12.32 -19.26 -5.80
C TRP A 178 11.24 -18.86 -4.79
N CYS A 179 10.01 -18.54 -5.24
CA CYS A 179 8.88 -18.26 -4.36
C CYS A 179 8.55 -19.45 -3.44
N LEU A 180 8.57 -20.68 -3.98
CA LEU A 180 8.36 -21.88 -3.17
C LEU A 180 9.57 -22.17 -2.28
N GLY A 181 10.79 -21.91 -2.78
CA GLY A 181 12.04 -22.07 -2.05
C GLY A 181 12.14 -21.17 -0.82
N ILE A 182 11.76 -19.89 -0.92
CA ILE A 182 11.77 -18.94 0.20
C ILE A 182 10.75 -19.35 1.27
N VAL A 183 9.55 -19.78 0.87
CA VAL A 183 8.53 -20.28 1.82
C VAL A 183 9.04 -21.51 2.58
N ILE A 184 9.66 -22.46 1.88
CA ILE A 184 10.25 -23.66 2.48
C ILE A 184 11.43 -23.28 3.39
N LEU A 185 12.29 -22.36 2.96
CA LEU A 185 13.46 -21.89 3.71
C LEU A 185 13.04 -21.18 5.01
N VAL A 186 12.05 -20.28 4.94
CA VAL A 186 11.53 -19.54 6.09
C VAL A 186 10.82 -20.50 7.06
N ALA A 187 10.05 -21.46 6.55
CA ALA A 187 9.43 -22.51 7.37
C ALA A 187 10.49 -23.44 8.02
N ALA A 188 11.57 -23.76 7.32
CA ALA A 188 12.68 -24.54 7.84
C ALA A 188 13.47 -23.78 8.92
N LEU A 189 13.84 -22.52 8.67
CA LEU A 189 14.53 -21.64 9.62
C LEU A 189 13.72 -21.43 10.89
N THR A 190 12.41 -21.18 10.78
CA THR A 190 11.54 -21.03 11.95
C THR A 190 11.37 -22.32 12.73
N ARG A 191 11.35 -23.47 12.07
CA ARG A 191 11.31 -24.78 12.74
C ARG A 191 12.63 -25.09 13.45
N VAL A 192 13.77 -24.67 12.88
CA VAL A 192 15.09 -24.74 13.52
C VAL A 192 15.15 -23.81 14.74
N LEU A 193 14.75 -22.55 14.60
CA LEU A 193 14.68 -21.57 15.69
C LEU A 193 13.71 -22.01 16.81
N TYR A 194 12.59 -22.64 16.43
CA TYR A 194 11.64 -23.25 17.38
C TYR A 194 12.30 -24.37 18.19
N LYS A 195 13.13 -25.19 17.55
CA LYS A 195 13.80 -26.34 18.19
C LYS A 195 14.97 -25.89 19.09
N THR A 196 15.73 -24.88 18.70
CA THR A 196 16.85 -24.33 19.49
C THR A 196 16.39 -23.48 20.69
N SER A 197 15.24 -22.80 20.57
CA SER A 197 14.62 -22.00 21.65
C SER A 197 14.07 -22.84 22.82
N ARG A 198 13.80 -24.14 22.62
CA ARG A 198 13.19 -25.00 23.66
C ARG A 198 14.17 -25.54 24.71
N SER A 199 15.45 -25.21 24.65
CA SER A 199 16.47 -25.88 25.44
C SER A 199 16.44 -25.63 26.96
N LYS A 200 15.65 -24.69 27.50
CA LYS A 200 15.46 -24.54 28.97
C LYS A 200 14.07 -23.96 29.30
N PRO A 201 13.06 -24.78 29.68
CA PRO A 201 12.60 -24.76 31.07
C PRO A 201 11.87 -26.06 31.53
N GLU A 202 12.55 -27.20 31.61
CA GLU A 202 11.86 -28.45 32.05
C GLU A 202 11.76 -28.65 33.57
N ARG A 203 12.48 -27.88 34.40
CA ARG A 203 12.55 -28.18 35.85
C ARG A 203 11.35 -27.74 36.70
N ILE A 204 10.40 -26.95 36.19
CA ILE A 204 9.30 -26.38 37.03
C ILE A 204 7.93 -27.03 36.77
N LEU A 205 7.79 -27.94 35.81
CA LEU A 205 6.47 -28.38 35.31
C LEU A 205 5.87 -29.67 35.93
N ARG A 206 6.48 -30.29 36.96
CA ARG A 206 6.01 -31.59 37.50
C ARG A 206 4.77 -31.54 38.41
N GLN A 207 4.21 -30.37 38.74
CA GLN A 207 3.19 -30.27 39.80
C GLN A 207 1.81 -29.70 39.39
N ALA A 208 1.48 -29.54 38.09
CA ALA A 208 0.15 -29.03 37.69
C ALA A 208 -0.80 -30.15 37.21
N PRO A 209 -2.05 -30.24 37.72
CA PRO A 209 -3.01 -31.26 37.32
C PRO A 209 -3.43 -31.15 35.84
N ARG A 210 -3.45 -32.31 35.16
CA ARG A 210 -3.57 -32.44 33.68
C ARG A 210 -4.95 -32.08 33.10
N ALA A 211 -6.00 -31.94 33.91
CA ALA A 211 -7.39 -31.88 33.42
C ALA A 211 -7.88 -30.49 32.94
N LEU A 212 -7.19 -29.39 33.26
CA LEU A 212 -7.62 -28.01 32.94
C LEU A 212 -6.90 -27.39 31.71
N VAL A 213 -6.22 -28.21 30.90
CA VAL A 213 -5.11 -27.75 30.02
C VAL A 213 -5.40 -27.80 28.51
N LYS A 214 -6.59 -28.21 28.03
CA LYS A 214 -6.76 -28.49 26.59
C LYS A 214 -6.98 -27.27 25.68
N ALA A 215 -7.53 -26.15 26.17
CA ALA A 215 -7.87 -25.02 25.31
C ALA A 215 -6.66 -24.17 24.82
N PRO A 216 -5.62 -23.84 25.62
CA PRO A 216 -4.56 -22.93 25.16
C PRO A 216 -3.51 -23.58 24.22
N THR A 217 -3.47 -24.91 24.15
CA THR A 217 -2.38 -25.66 23.48
C THR A 217 -2.57 -25.84 21.97
N LEU A 218 -3.80 -25.69 21.47
CA LEU A 218 -4.13 -25.91 20.05
C LEU A 218 -4.22 -24.60 19.26
N PHE A 219 -4.62 -23.49 19.90
CA PHE A 219 -4.81 -22.20 19.24
C PHE A 219 -3.51 -21.43 19.02
N THR A 220 -2.52 -21.60 19.89
CA THR A 220 -1.20 -20.97 19.71
C THR A 220 -0.48 -21.43 18.43
N PRO A 221 -0.36 -22.75 18.13
CA PRO A 221 0.24 -23.18 16.87
C PRO A 221 -0.58 -22.80 15.63
N LEU A 222 -1.92 -22.78 15.73
CA LEU A 222 -2.79 -22.34 14.63
C LEU A 222 -2.57 -20.86 14.27
N ALA A 223 -2.46 -19.98 15.27
CA ALA A 223 -2.16 -18.57 15.06
C ALA A 223 -0.78 -18.37 14.40
N TYR A 224 0.22 -19.19 14.76
CA TYR A 224 1.52 -19.18 14.09
C TYR A 224 1.43 -19.62 12.64
N ILE A 225 0.71 -20.71 12.35
CA ILE A 225 0.52 -21.20 10.98
C ILE A 225 -0.16 -20.12 10.13
N LEU A 226 -1.24 -19.51 10.63
CA LEU A 226 -1.93 -18.43 9.94
C LEU A 226 -1.06 -17.18 9.73
N PHE A 227 -0.24 -16.81 10.72
CA PHE A 227 0.71 -15.70 10.59
C PHE A 227 1.76 -15.97 9.49
N TRP A 228 2.33 -17.17 9.43
CA TRP A 228 3.34 -17.51 8.42
C TRP A 228 2.74 -17.69 7.02
N ILE A 229 1.51 -18.21 6.91
CA ILE A 229 0.76 -18.21 5.65
C ILE A 229 0.53 -16.77 5.19
N GLY A 230 0.08 -15.89 6.09
CA GLY A 230 -0.07 -14.46 5.82
C GLY A 230 1.24 -13.83 5.33
N LEU A 231 2.34 -14.01 6.08
CA LEU A 231 3.65 -13.44 5.73
C LEU A 231 4.18 -13.96 4.39
N SER A 232 3.92 -15.24 4.07
CA SER A 232 4.30 -15.82 2.79
C SER A 232 3.51 -15.22 1.63
N LEU A 233 2.20 -14.97 1.81
CA LEU A 233 1.37 -14.28 0.84
C LEU A 233 1.80 -12.82 0.66
N ILE A 234 2.15 -12.13 1.75
CA ILE A 234 2.71 -10.76 1.75
C ILE A 234 4.00 -10.71 0.92
N LEU A 235 4.98 -11.56 1.25
CA LEU A 235 6.25 -11.64 0.54
C LEU A 235 6.04 -11.98 -0.94
N MET A 236 5.13 -12.89 -1.25
CA MET A 236 4.78 -13.23 -2.62
C MET A 236 4.23 -12.01 -3.37
N VAL A 237 3.28 -11.26 -2.78
CA VAL A 237 2.71 -10.05 -3.39
C VAL A 237 3.75 -8.95 -3.57
N HIS A 238 4.73 -8.80 -2.67
CA HIS A 238 5.83 -7.85 -2.88
C HIS A 238 6.85 -8.26 -3.90
N VAL A 239 7.19 -9.54 -3.96
CA VAL A 239 8.05 -10.03 -5.03
C VAL A 239 7.37 -9.79 -6.38
N ILE A 240 6.03 -9.89 -6.45
CA ILE A 240 5.24 -9.56 -7.64
C ILE A 240 5.22 -8.05 -7.94
N ASP A 241 5.01 -7.20 -6.94
CA ASP A 241 5.00 -5.74 -7.14
C ASP A 241 6.40 -5.20 -7.48
N PHE A 242 7.43 -5.73 -6.83
CA PHE A 242 8.84 -5.45 -7.13
C PHE A 242 9.24 -5.94 -8.54
N ALA A 243 8.80 -7.13 -8.95
CA ALA A 243 9.04 -7.64 -10.30
C ALA A 243 8.29 -6.85 -11.38
N LYS A 244 7.16 -6.20 -11.05
CA LYS A 244 6.46 -5.26 -11.94
C LYS A 244 7.13 -3.90 -12.02
N ARG A 245 7.95 -3.53 -11.02
CA ARG A 245 8.78 -2.32 -11.04
C ARG A 245 10.06 -2.61 -11.83
N SER A 246 9.93 -2.68 -13.15
CA SER A 246 11.07 -2.43 -14.03
C SER A 246 11.67 -1.05 -13.67
N PRO A 247 13.00 -0.86 -13.70
CA PRO A 247 13.64 0.44 -13.56
C PRO A 247 13.50 1.27 -14.85
N LEU A 248 12.28 1.36 -15.38
CA LEU A 248 11.92 2.06 -16.60
C LEU A 248 10.57 2.76 -16.39
N ALA A 249 10.63 3.84 -15.65
CA ALA A 249 9.91 5.06 -15.93
C ALA A 249 10.55 6.11 -15.02
N ASP A 250 11.48 6.87 -15.57
CA ASP A 250 11.62 8.26 -15.13
C ASP A 250 10.20 8.80 -15.00
N SER A 251 9.80 9.17 -13.78
CA SER A 251 8.53 9.88 -13.58
C SER A 251 8.52 11.01 -14.61
N PRO A 252 7.50 11.13 -15.47
CA PRO A 252 7.44 12.24 -16.40
C PRO A 252 7.38 13.52 -15.57
N LEU A 253 8.55 14.14 -15.41
CA LEU A 253 8.71 15.51 -15.00
C LEU A 253 7.83 16.32 -15.96
N MET A 254 6.79 16.93 -15.39
CA MET A 254 5.75 17.71 -16.07
C MET A 254 4.63 16.95 -16.79
N GLN A 255 3.88 16.09 -16.08
CA GLN A 255 2.43 16.09 -16.34
C GLN A 255 1.87 17.45 -15.91
N THR A 256 1.68 18.34 -16.87
CA THR A 256 0.71 19.43 -16.75
C THR A 256 -0.61 18.85 -16.30
N VAL A 257 -1.22 19.42 -15.28
CA VAL A 257 -2.62 19.12 -14.90
C VAL A 257 -3.45 19.68 -16.06
N PRO A 258 -4.02 18.84 -16.96
CA PRO A 258 -4.62 19.33 -18.19
C PRO A 258 -5.73 20.36 -17.94
N GLU A 259 -6.45 20.19 -16.82
CA GLU A 259 -7.47 21.10 -16.29
C GLU A 259 -6.95 22.54 -16.06
N TRP A 260 -5.68 22.72 -15.70
CA TRP A 260 -5.09 24.04 -15.45
C TRP A 260 -4.68 24.77 -16.73
N THR A 261 -4.61 24.05 -17.84
CA THR A 261 -4.05 24.54 -19.11
C THR A 261 -5.03 24.47 -20.27
N ASP A 262 -6.28 24.08 -20.00
CA ASP A 262 -7.32 23.96 -21.01
C ASP A 262 -7.67 25.33 -21.58
N GLY A 263 -7.55 25.48 -22.91
CA GLY A 263 -7.71 26.77 -23.60
C GLY A 263 -6.58 27.80 -23.39
N LEU A 264 -5.45 27.45 -22.76
CA LEU A 264 -4.34 28.36 -22.46
C LEU A 264 -3.05 27.99 -23.20
N THR A 265 -2.25 29.01 -23.56
CA THR A 265 -0.93 28.78 -24.18
C THR A 265 0.13 28.58 -23.11
N VAL A 266 0.82 27.44 -23.15
CA VAL A 266 1.80 27.05 -22.13
C VAL A 266 3.19 26.96 -22.75
N THR A 267 4.12 27.76 -22.24
CA THR A 267 5.53 27.76 -22.69
C THR A 267 6.42 27.23 -21.58
N SER A 268 7.16 26.15 -21.84
CA SER A 268 8.19 25.65 -20.92
C SER A 268 9.42 26.55 -20.99
N LYS A 269 9.93 26.96 -19.83
CA LYS A 269 11.15 27.75 -19.68
C LYS A 269 12.08 27.08 -18.68
N ASP A 270 13.37 27.22 -18.94
CA ASP A 270 14.44 26.69 -18.11
C ASP A 270 15.25 27.84 -17.52
N LEU A 271 15.46 27.82 -16.20
CA LEU A 271 16.38 28.74 -15.54
C LEU A 271 17.77 28.10 -15.51
N ALA A 272 18.77 28.77 -16.10
CA ALA A 272 20.18 28.41 -15.98
C ALA A 272 20.71 28.94 -14.64
N VAL A 273 20.84 28.08 -13.63
CA VAL A 273 21.14 28.51 -12.25
C VAL A 273 22.65 28.63 -11.98
N SER A 274 23.52 27.93 -12.71
CA SER A 274 24.98 28.10 -12.82
C SER A 274 25.57 26.88 -13.56
N ASP A 275 26.84 26.93 -13.97
CA ASP A 275 27.54 25.85 -14.73
C ASP A 275 27.55 24.46 -14.04
N GLU A 276 27.20 24.36 -12.75
CA GLU A 276 27.24 23.11 -11.97
C GLU A 276 25.87 22.59 -11.50
N THR A 277 24.77 23.29 -11.80
CA THR A 277 23.40 22.89 -11.41
C THR A 277 22.50 22.65 -12.64
N PRO A 278 21.74 21.54 -12.68
CA PRO A 278 20.83 21.26 -13.79
C PRO A 278 19.80 22.40 -13.95
N SER A 279 19.40 22.66 -15.19
CA SER A 279 18.39 23.67 -15.51
C SER A 279 17.12 23.40 -14.71
N VAL A 280 16.55 24.46 -14.12
CA VAL A 280 15.32 24.35 -13.33
C VAL A 280 14.13 24.65 -14.24
N PRO A 281 13.31 23.65 -14.60
CA PRO A 281 12.19 23.86 -15.50
C PRO A 281 10.98 24.46 -14.75
N TYR A 282 10.35 25.45 -15.37
CA TYR A 282 9.05 26.02 -15.00
C TYR A 282 8.20 26.29 -16.25
N LYS A 283 6.90 26.50 -16.10
CA LYS A 283 6.02 26.86 -17.22
C LYS A 283 5.40 28.24 -17.03
N GLU A 284 5.40 29.03 -18.09
CA GLU A 284 4.57 30.24 -18.20
C GLU A 284 3.25 29.87 -18.86
N VAL A 285 2.15 30.29 -18.26
CA VAL A 285 0.80 30.11 -18.77
C VAL A 285 0.29 31.47 -19.21
N ARG A 286 -0.17 31.56 -20.46
CA ARG A 286 -0.70 32.79 -21.08
C ARG A 286 -2.12 32.57 -21.58
N ASP A 287 -2.96 33.58 -21.39
CA ASP A 287 -4.31 33.69 -21.95
C ASP A 287 -4.33 34.71 -23.10
N ASP A 288 -5.52 34.95 -23.67
CA ASP A 288 -5.71 35.95 -24.73
C ASP A 288 -5.41 37.40 -24.28
N GLN A 289 -5.30 37.65 -22.97
CA GLN A 289 -5.08 38.96 -22.35
C GLN A 289 -3.64 39.17 -21.85
N GLY A 290 -2.80 38.13 -21.85
CA GLY A 290 -1.40 38.21 -21.45
C GLY A 290 -0.93 37.04 -20.58
N LEU A 291 -0.05 37.33 -19.61
CA LEU A 291 0.50 36.32 -18.70
C LEU A 291 -0.52 35.97 -17.61
N ALA A 292 -1.07 34.77 -17.66
CA ALA A 292 -2.04 34.26 -16.68
C ALA A 292 -1.37 33.71 -15.41
N GLY A 293 -0.14 33.17 -15.51
CA GLY A 293 0.61 32.75 -14.32
C GLY A 293 1.80 31.84 -14.59
N TYR A 294 2.34 31.28 -13.51
CA TYR A 294 3.50 30.40 -13.49
C TYR A 294 3.16 29.05 -12.85
N ILE A 295 3.60 27.96 -13.49
CA ILE A 295 3.53 26.60 -12.93
C ILE A 295 4.94 26.10 -12.65
N PHE A 296 5.20 25.70 -11.41
CA PHE A 296 6.50 25.18 -11.01
C PHE A 296 6.41 24.13 -9.91
N GLN A 297 7.40 23.24 -9.83
CA GLN A 297 7.48 22.21 -8.81
C GLN A 297 8.35 22.64 -7.63
N THR A 298 7.88 22.38 -6.41
CA THR A 298 8.60 22.79 -5.20
C THR A 298 9.98 22.15 -5.11
N ARG A 299 10.13 20.89 -5.53
CA ARG A 299 11.41 20.14 -5.49
C ARG A 299 12.56 20.80 -6.25
N ASN A 300 12.25 21.65 -7.22
CA ASN A 300 13.27 22.35 -8.00
C ASN A 300 13.86 23.55 -7.26
N PHE A 301 13.14 24.07 -6.25
CA PHE A 301 13.53 25.26 -5.50
C PHE A 301 13.85 24.95 -4.03
N THR A 302 13.30 23.89 -3.45
CA THR A 302 13.52 23.50 -2.06
C THR A 302 14.22 22.15 -1.93
N HIS A 303 15.00 21.98 -0.85
CA HIS A 303 15.40 20.65 -0.39
C HIS A 303 14.16 19.84 0.02
N THR A 304 14.27 18.51 -0.02
CA THR A 304 13.21 17.58 0.37
C THR A 304 12.66 17.90 1.75
N VAL A 305 11.35 18.14 1.85
CA VAL A 305 10.65 18.39 3.11
C VAL A 305 9.78 17.19 3.46
N TYR A 306 9.87 16.73 4.70
CA TYR A 306 9.15 15.56 5.18
C TYR A 306 7.88 15.95 5.96
N GLY A 307 6.76 15.33 5.60
CA GLY A 307 5.53 15.27 6.38
C GLY A 307 5.53 14.14 7.41
N TYR A 308 4.33 13.75 7.86
CA TYR A 308 4.14 12.61 8.76
C TYR A 308 4.46 11.29 8.05
N GLY A 309 3.89 11.06 6.86
CA GLY A 309 4.05 9.82 6.09
C GLY A 309 5.37 9.68 5.32
N GLY A 310 6.03 10.79 4.94
CA GLY A 310 7.26 10.78 4.13
C GLY A 310 7.51 12.12 3.44
N PRO A 311 8.39 12.20 2.41
CA PRO A 311 8.62 13.43 1.68
C PRO A 311 7.35 13.89 0.96
N ILE A 312 7.21 15.19 0.86
CA ILE A 312 6.10 15.84 0.19
C ILE A 312 6.67 16.73 -0.90
N ASP A 313 6.15 16.58 -2.11
CA ASP A 313 6.40 17.48 -3.22
C ASP A 313 5.09 18.00 -3.78
N LEU A 314 5.10 19.28 -4.13
CA LEU A 314 3.94 19.99 -4.67
C LEU A 314 4.29 20.55 -6.06
N ILE A 315 3.28 20.60 -6.91
CA ILE A 315 3.26 21.49 -8.07
C ILE A 315 2.32 22.65 -7.76
N LEU A 316 2.79 23.87 -7.96
CA LEU A 316 2.08 25.10 -7.66
C LEU A 316 1.69 25.79 -8.96
N PHE A 317 0.49 26.36 -9.01
CA PHE A 317 0.05 27.30 -10.04
C PHE A 317 -0.24 28.65 -9.39
N VAL A 318 0.50 29.68 -9.79
CA VAL A 318 0.55 30.98 -9.10
C VAL A 318 0.36 32.11 -10.11
N GLU A 319 -0.43 33.12 -9.75
CA GLU A 319 -0.59 34.34 -10.53
C GLU A 319 0.72 35.16 -10.60
N PRO A 320 0.86 36.07 -11.58
CA PRO A 320 2.03 36.96 -11.66
C PRO A 320 2.22 37.84 -10.41
N ASN A 321 1.12 38.18 -9.72
CA ASN A 321 1.15 38.94 -8.46
C ASN A 321 1.57 38.10 -7.24
N GLY A 322 1.76 36.79 -7.41
CA GLY A 322 2.16 35.83 -6.38
C GLY A 322 1.03 35.19 -5.58
N THR A 323 -0.22 35.31 -6.01
CA THR A 323 -1.37 34.66 -5.39
C THR A 323 -1.49 33.21 -5.87
N LEU A 324 -1.65 32.27 -4.94
CA LEU A 324 -1.83 30.85 -5.25
C LEU A 324 -3.19 30.61 -5.92
N ILE A 325 -3.20 30.17 -7.17
CA ILE A 325 -4.41 29.76 -7.88
C ILE A 325 -4.80 28.36 -7.39
N ASP A 326 -3.88 27.41 -7.55
CA ASP A 326 -4.10 26.02 -7.18
C ASP A 326 -2.78 25.29 -6.95
N PHE A 327 -2.86 24.10 -6.36
CA PHE A 327 -1.71 23.22 -6.20
C PHE A 327 -2.12 21.75 -6.15
N ARG A 328 -1.18 20.86 -6.47
CA ARG A 328 -1.35 19.40 -6.37
C ARG A 328 -0.13 18.77 -5.71
N PHE A 329 -0.36 17.66 -5.02
CA PHE A 329 0.72 16.80 -4.56
C PHE A 329 1.25 16.02 -5.75
N THR A 330 2.52 16.21 -6.12
CA THR A 330 3.18 15.39 -7.14
C THR A 330 3.77 14.13 -6.52
N GLN A 331 4.20 14.21 -5.26
CA GLN A 331 4.62 13.08 -4.44
C GLN A 331 4.15 13.30 -3.01
N SER A 332 3.46 12.32 -2.44
CA SER A 332 3.06 12.36 -1.03
C SER A 332 2.90 10.94 -0.51
N TYR A 333 3.49 10.70 0.67
CA TYR A 333 3.35 9.45 1.41
C TYR A 333 2.34 9.56 2.56
N GLU A 334 1.56 10.64 2.58
CA GLU A 334 0.50 10.80 3.56
C GLU A 334 -0.68 9.89 3.22
N THR A 335 -1.30 9.31 4.24
CA THR A 335 -2.49 8.48 4.03
C THR A 335 -3.63 9.30 3.41
N ARG A 336 -4.40 8.72 2.49
CA ARG A 336 -5.53 9.38 1.79
C ARG A 336 -6.52 10.03 2.76
N ARG A 337 -6.77 9.39 3.92
CA ARG A 337 -7.60 9.94 4.99
C ARG A 337 -7.02 11.24 5.57
N TYR A 338 -5.70 11.30 5.77
CA TYR A 338 -5.05 12.48 6.31
C TYR A 338 -5.14 13.67 5.34
N ILE A 339 -4.97 13.40 4.04
CA ILE A 339 -5.17 14.41 2.99
C ILE A 339 -6.64 14.88 2.95
N ARG A 340 -7.60 13.96 3.08
CA ARG A 340 -9.03 14.31 3.19
C ARG A 340 -9.32 15.13 4.46
N TYR A 341 -8.68 14.81 5.58
CA TYR A 341 -8.81 15.53 6.86
C TYR A 341 -8.36 16.99 6.73
N ILE A 342 -7.23 17.24 6.07
CA ILE A 342 -6.76 18.61 5.86
C ILE A 342 -7.33 19.26 4.60
N ARG A 343 -8.26 18.63 3.86
CA ARG A 343 -8.75 19.14 2.57
C ARG A 343 -9.31 20.56 2.68
N GLY A 344 -10.20 20.81 3.64
CA GLY A 344 -10.73 22.16 3.85
C GLY A 344 -9.65 23.19 4.22
N TRP A 345 -8.61 22.77 4.93
CA TRP A 345 -7.45 23.62 5.21
C TRP A 345 -6.58 23.85 3.97
N LEU A 346 -6.38 22.82 3.13
CA LEU A 346 -5.66 22.91 1.85
C LEU A 346 -6.38 23.84 0.88
N ASP A 347 -7.71 23.76 0.80
CA ASP A 347 -8.54 24.62 -0.04
C ASP A 347 -8.47 26.09 0.44
N ALA A 348 -8.39 26.31 1.75
CA ALA A 348 -8.21 27.65 2.33
C ALA A 348 -6.83 28.29 2.06
N LEU A 349 -5.86 27.53 1.50
CA LEU A 349 -4.58 28.07 1.03
C LEU A 349 -4.70 28.76 -0.33
N LYS A 350 -5.69 28.39 -1.14
CA LYS A 350 -5.95 29.03 -2.44
C LYS A 350 -6.33 30.50 -2.21
N GLY A 351 -5.87 31.38 -3.09
CA GLY A 351 -6.03 32.84 -2.94
C GLY A 351 -5.07 33.49 -1.94
N ARG A 352 -4.16 32.73 -1.31
CA ARG A 352 -3.12 33.29 -0.41
C ARG A 352 -1.85 33.62 -1.20
N ARG A 353 -1.11 34.64 -0.74
CA ARG A 353 0.16 35.02 -1.35
C ARG A 353 1.28 34.06 -1.00
N VAL A 354 1.99 33.61 -2.04
CA VAL A 354 3.16 32.73 -2.02
C VAL A 354 4.44 33.53 -2.27
N PHE A 355 4.35 34.66 -2.98
CA PHE A 355 5.46 35.61 -3.17
C PHE A 355 5.38 36.77 -2.17
N GLY A 356 6.48 37.50 -2.02
CA GLY A 356 6.58 38.67 -1.15
C GLY A 356 7.12 38.39 0.27
N PRO A 357 7.10 39.40 1.16
CA PRO A 357 7.82 39.36 2.45
C PRO A 357 7.23 38.41 3.49
N THR A 358 5.92 38.14 3.42
CA THR A 358 5.21 37.27 4.37
C THR A 358 4.38 36.23 3.61
N PRO A 359 5.01 35.23 2.98
CA PRO A 359 4.28 34.20 2.26
C PRO A 359 3.46 33.33 3.22
N MET A 360 2.22 33.04 2.85
CA MET A 360 1.27 32.30 3.68
C MET A 360 1.09 32.93 5.08
N ASN A 361 0.92 34.25 5.14
CA ASN A 361 0.72 34.98 6.38
C ASN A 361 -0.58 34.57 7.09
N ASN A 362 -0.57 34.54 8.43
CA ASN A 362 -1.70 34.13 9.28
C ASN A 362 -2.28 32.73 9.01
N VAL A 363 -1.54 31.86 8.32
CA VAL A 363 -1.93 30.46 8.17
C VAL A 363 -1.26 29.61 9.24
N HIS A 364 -2.07 29.08 10.15
CA HIS A 364 -1.61 28.21 11.22
C HIS A 364 -1.65 26.74 10.81
N ALA A 365 -0.73 25.96 11.40
CA ALA A 365 -0.73 24.51 11.27
C ALA A 365 -1.95 23.91 11.99
N VAL A 366 -2.45 22.80 11.46
CA VAL A 366 -3.64 22.14 12.01
C VAL A 366 -3.22 21.22 13.15
N SER A 367 -3.86 21.38 14.33
CA SER A 367 -3.64 20.48 15.46
C SER A 367 -3.96 19.02 15.08
N GLY A 368 -3.15 18.08 15.56
CA GLY A 368 -3.26 16.68 15.17
C GLY A 368 -2.73 16.34 13.76
N ALA A 369 -2.42 17.35 12.92
CA ALA A 369 -1.74 17.25 11.60
C ALA A 369 -0.59 18.25 11.44
N THR A 370 0.04 18.61 12.55
CA THR A 370 1.00 19.72 12.64
C THR A 370 2.21 19.53 11.73
N LEU A 371 2.69 18.29 11.54
CA LEU A 371 3.90 18.05 10.74
C LEU A 371 3.64 18.15 9.24
N THR A 372 2.60 17.47 8.75
CA THR A 372 2.18 17.53 7.36
C THR A 372 1.84 18.96 6.95
N THR A 373 1.03 19.67 7.75
CA THR A 373 0.64 21.05 7.44
C THR A 373 1.81 22.03 7.53
N ARG A 374 2.74 21.85 8.49
CA ARG A 374 4.01 22.62 8.50
C ARG A 374 4.90 22.32 7.30
N ALA A 375 4.95 21.06 6.86
CA ALA A 375 5.73 20.67 5.69
C ALA A 375 5.18 21.36 4.42
N VAL A 376 3.86 21.31 4.20
CA VAL A 376 3.20 22.02 3.08
C VAL A 376 3.45 23.52 3.14
N LEU A 377 3.26 24.16 4.31
CA LEU A 377 3.54 25.60 4.46
C LEU A 377 5.00 25.93 4.19
N ARG A 378 5.93 25.09 4.66
CA ARG A 378 7.36 25.30 4.43
C ARG A 378 7.70 25.19 2.95
N LEU A 379 7.19 24.16 2.26
CA LEU A 379 7.38 23.98 0.83
C LEU A 379 6.90 25.20 0.05
N MET A 380 5.68 25.67 0.32
CA MET A 380 5.11 26.84 -0.36
C MET A 380 5.89 28.12 -0.06
N ARG A 381 6.28 28.36 1.19
CA ARG A 381 7.05 29.56 1.57
C ARG A 381 8.45 29.57 0.93
N THR A 382 9.21 28.48 1.12
CA THR A 382 10.60 28.41 0.65
C THR A 382 10.68 28.34 -0.87
N ALA A 383 9.85 27.52 -1.52
CA ALA A 383 9.84 27.44 -2.98
C ALA A 383 9.29 28.73 -3.61
N GLY A 384 8.25 29.32 -3.03
CA GLY A 384 7.68 30.59 -3.49
C GLY A 384 8.68 31.75 -3.44
N GLN A 385 9.37 31.90 -2.31
CA GLN A 385 10.39 32.94 -2.16
C GLN A 385 11.54 32.76 -3.14
N LYS A 386 12.07 31.54 -3.26
CA LYS A 386 13.16 31.26 -4.21
C LYS A 386 12.75 31.46 -5.65
N PHE A 387 11.54 31.05 -6.03
CA PHE A 387 11.01 31.34 -7.36
C PHE A 387 10.93 32.84 -7.63
N ALA A 388 10.40 33.63 -6.69
CA ALA A 388 10.31 35.08 -6.83
C ALA A 388 11.68 35.76 -6.94
N THR A 389 12.69 35.29 -6.21
CA THR A 389 14.04 35.87 -6.25
C THR A 389 14.85 35.42 -7.47
N GLU A 390 14.80 34.12 -7.80
CA GLU A 390 15.67 33.52 -8.83
C GLU A 390 15.07 33.63 -10.24
N VAL A 391 13.73 33.58 -10.38
CA VAL A 391 13.04 33.63 -11.68
C VAL A 391 12.50 35.03 -11.98
N LEU A 392 11.88 35.69 -10.99
CA LEU A 392 11.24 37.00 -11.19
C LEU A 392 12.15 38.19 -10.86
N ALA A 393 13.39 37.93 -10.42
CA ALA A 393 14.37 38.94 -10.01
C ALA A 393 13.82 39.97 -9.00
N GLN A 394 12.85 39.58 -8.17
CA GLN A 394 12.31 40.45 -7.11
C GLN A 394 13.34 40.58 -5.98
N GLU A 395 13.45 41.78 -5.39
CA GLU A 395 14.35 42.02 -4.26
C GLU A 395 14.04 41.06 -3.10
N SER A 396 15.05 40.28 -2.71
CA SER A 396 14.93 39.38 -1.57
C SER A 396 14.94 40.20 -0.28
N LEU A 397 13.80 40.31 0.39
CA LEU A 397 13.81 40.64 1.81
C LEU A 397 14.29 39.40 2.54
N HIS A 398 15.56 39.41 2.96
CA HIS A 398 16.23 38.32 3.68
C HIS A 398 15.36 37.81 4.85
N THR A 399 14.58 36.77 4.63
CA THR A 399 14.31 35.80 5.69
C THR A 399 15.57 34.95 5.79
N GLN A 400 16.44 35.28 6.76
CA GLN A 400 17.52 34.40 7.17
C GLN A 400 16.95 33.01 7.50
N ASP A 401 16.99 32.10 6.54
CA ASP A 401 17.06 30.67 6.85
C ASP A 401 18.47 30.46 7.40
N ASN A 402 18.60 30.57 8.73
CA ASN A 402 19.84 30.21 9.43
C ASN A 402 20.27 28.80 8.96
N PRO A 403 21.46 28.65 8.34
CA PRO A 403 21.96 27.37 7.89
C PRO A 403 22.54 26.64 9.10
N ILE A 404 21.68 26.25 10.06
CA ILE A 404 22.03 25.21 11.03
C ILE A 404 21.71 23.88 10.37
N ALA A 405 22.55 23.51 9.40
CA ALA A 405 22.42 22.29 8.59
C ALA A 405 23.05 21.06 9.28
N LEU A 406 23.59 21.16 10.50
CA LEU A 406 24.25 20.02 11.16
C LEU A 406 23.72 19.64 12.56
N VAL A 407 22.87 20.44 13.22
CA VAL A 407 22.34 20.14 14.57
C VAL A 407 20.82 20.32 14.69
N ARG A 408 20.05 20.04 13.64
CA ARG A 408 18.59 19.90 13.79
C ARG A 408 18.26 18.52 14.39
N VAL A 409 18.67 18.34 15.64
CA VAL A 409 18.29 17.19 16.45
C VAL A 409 16.76 17.13 16.46
N HIS A 410 16.27 15.96 16.07
CA HIS A 410 14.87 15.61 15.95
C HIS A 410 14.21 15.68 17.32
N LYS A 411 13.54 16.80 17.62
CA LYS A 411 12.89 17.01 18.94
C LYS A 411 11.98 15.84 19.30
N GLY A 412 11.30 15.23 18.33
CA GLY A 412 10.49 14.02 18.54
C GLY A 412 11.31 12.82 19.01
N LEU A 413 12.49 12.59 18.41
CA LEU A 413 13.39 11.51 18.82
C LEU A 413 13.97 11.72 20.22
N LEU A 414 14.36 12.96 20.56
CA LEU A 414 14.82 13.29 21.91
C LEU A 414 13.74 13.03 22.96
N LEU A 415 12.50 13.45 22.67
CA LEU A 415 11.36 13.18 23.56
C LEU A 415 11.08 11.68 23.68
N PHE A 416 11.26 10.91 22.60
CA PHE A 416 11.13 9.45 22.62
C PHE A 416 12.19 8.78 23.49
N ILE A 417 13.45 9.21 23.35
CA ILE A 417 14.56 8.76 24.20
C ILE A 417 14.31 9.15 25.66
N ALA A 418 13.87 10.38 25.94
CA ALA A 418 13.49 10.80 27.29
C ALA A 418 12.35 9.95 27.86
N GLY A 419 11.36 9.60 27.04
CA GLY A 419 10.28 8.67 27.40
C GLY A 419 10.79 7.27 27.75
N LEU A 420 11.79 6.74 27.02
CA LEU A 420 12.44 5.48 27.35
C LEU A 420 13.17 5.52 28.70
N PHE A 421 13.91 6.59 28.98
CA PHE A 421 14.57 6.78 30.28
C PHE A 421 13.55 6.89 31.41
N LEU A 422 12.48 7.65 31.22
CA LEU A 422 11.40 7.78 32.21
C LEU A 422 10.69 6.43 32.44
N ALA A 423 10.45 5.66 31.38
CA ALA A 423 9.89 4.31 31.48
C ALA A 423 10.83 3.37 32.24
N ALA A 424 12.13 3.38 31.93
CA ALA A 424 13.14 2.59 32.66
C ALA A 424 13.16 2.96 34.14
N ALA A 425 13.22 4.25 34.47
CA ALA A 425 13.17 4.73 35.85
C ALA A 425 11.90 4.24 36.57
N ALA A 426 10.73 4.32 35.91
CA ALA A 426 9.47 3.86 36.48
C ALA A 426 9.42 2.34 36.68
N ILE A 427 10.00 1.55 35.77
CA ILE A 427 10.11 0.09 35.87
C ILE A 427 10.91 -0.30 37.12
N PHE A 428 12.06 0.34 37.36
CA PHE A 428 12.92 0.01 38.49
C PHE A 428 12.40 0.58 39.82
N HIS A 429 11.76 1.76 39.82
CA HIS A 429 11.14 2.31 41.03
C HIS A 429 9.92 1.51 41.49
N GLY A 430 9.12 0.97 40.55
CA GLY A 430 8.00 0.08 40.85
C GLY A 430 6.86 0.72 41.68
N LYS A 431 6.75 2.05 41.71
CA LYS A 431 5.71 2.79 42.43
C LYS A 431 4.62 3.30 41.49
N LEU A 432 3.41 3.53 42.02
CA LEU A 432 2.30 4.05 41.23
C LEU A 432 2.58 5.47 40.71
N TRP A 433 3.18 6.34 41.52
CA TRP A 433 3.49 7.72 41.12
C TRP A 433 4.46 7.82 39.93
N SER A 434 5.53 7.02 39.92
CA SER A 434 6.45 6.98 38.77
C SER A 434 5.76 6.44 37.52
N ARG A 435 4.82 5.50 37.67
CA ARG A 435 3.96 5.06 36.57
C ARG A 435 3.06 6.19 36.06
N MET A 436 2.42 6.95 36.95
CA MET A 436 1.57 8.09 36.57
C MET A 436 2.35 9.15 35.81
N ALA A 437 3.57 9.47 36.24
CA ALA A 437 4.45 10.38 35.53
C ALA A 437 4.68 9.94 34.07
N VAL A 438 4.98 8.64 33.85
CA VAL A 438 5.14 8.12 32.48
C VAL A 438 3.82 8.19 31.70
N LEU A 439 2.69 7.79 32.29
CA LEU A 439 1.42 7.81 31.57
C LEU A 439 1.02 9.23 31.14
N VAL A 440 1.14 10.21 32.04
CA VAL A 440 0.83 11.62 31.75
C VAL A 440 1.80 12.18 30.73
N TYR A 441 3.10 11.92 30.87
CA TYR A 441 4.11 12.33 29.90
C TYR A 441 3.79 11.78 28.50
N THR A 442 3.57 10.47 28.39
CA THR A 442 3.32 9.81 27.12
C THR A 442 2.01 10.32 26.48
N THR A 443 0.92 10.41 27.25
CA THR A 443 -0.37 10.90 26.75
C THR A 443 -0.30 12.36 26.31
N GLY A 444 0.36 13.24 27.09
CA GLY A 444 0.51 14.65 26.74
C GLY A 444 1.42 14.88 25.53
N THR A 445 2.58 14.23 25.50
CA THR A 445 3.60 14.45 24.46
C THR A 445 3.32 13.69 23.17
N PHE A 446 3.24 12.36 23.20
CA PHE A 446 3.04 11.54 22.00
C PHE A 446 1.58 11.48 21.54
N GLY A 447 0.63 11.66 22.47
CA GLY A 447 -0.79 11.75 22.16
C GLY A 447 -1.18 13.15 21.68
N PHE A 448 -1.45 14.07 22.61
CA PHE A 448 -2.05 15.37 22.26
C PHE A 448 -1.11 16.33 21.52
N TRP A 449 0.18 16.37 21.88
CA TRP A 449 1.08 17.36 21.30
C TRP A 449 1.64 16.96 19.93
N LEU A 450 2.24 15.76 19.85
CA LEU A 450 2.87 15.26 18.63
C LEU A 450 1.92 14.41 17.77
N ASN A 451 0.89 13.79 18.37
CA ASN A 451 0.04 12.76 17.76
C ASN A 451 0.84 11.74 16.94
N LYS A 452 1.96 11.28 17.52
CA LYS A 452 2.92 10.36 16.91
C LYS A 452 2.96 9.06 17.68
N GLN A 453 2.42 8.01 17.07
CA GLN A 453 2.44 6.68 17.64
C GLN A 453 2.54 5.63 16.56
N TYR A 454 3.20 4.53 16.89
CA TYR A 454 3.18 3.32 16.10
C TYR A 454 1.74 2.83 15.94
N SER A 455 1.26 2.86 14.71
CA SER A 455 -0.14 2.65 14.29
C SER A 455 -0.25 1.52 13.25
N THR A 456 -1.46 1.20 12.81
CA THR A 456 -1.67 0.20 11.74
C THR A 456 -0.96 0.59 10.44
N ASP A 457 -0.84 1.89 10.15
CA ASP A 457 -0.11 2.41 8.98
C ASP A 457 1.32 1.90 8.87
N HIS A 458 2.04 1.83 10.00
CA HIS A 458 3.40 1.30 10.01
C HIS A 458 3.44 -0.20 9.68
N ILE A 459 2.39 -0.94 10.08
CA ILE A 459 2.23 -2.34 9.68
C ILE A 459 1.99 -2.39 8.18
N MET A 460 1.07 -1.59 7.64
CA MET A 460 0.78 -1.55 6.21
C MET A 460 2.03 -1.24 5.39
N ARG A 461 2.87 -0.27 5.80
CA ARG A 461 4.14 0.04 5.11
C ARG A 461 5.12 -1.13 5.10
N VAL A 462 5.23 -1.88 6.20
CA VAL A 462 6.03 -3.12 6.22
C VAL A 462 5.41 -4.19 5.32
N LEU A 463 4.07 -4.27 5.32
CA LEU A 463 3.26 -5.18 4.50
C LEU A 463 3.07 -4.72 3.05
N GLU A 464 3.62 -3.57 2.66
CA GLU A 464 3.55 -3.04 1.30
C GLU A 464 4.94 -3.06 0.64
N TRP A 465 6.01 -3.28 1.43
CA TRP A 465 7.44 -3.27 1.09
C TRP A 465 7.93 -2.02 0.34
N ASP A 466 7.01 -1.19 -0.12
CA ASP A 466 7.27 0.02 -0.83
C ASP A 466 7.72 1.10 0.15
N ASN A 467 8.78 1.82 -0.21
CA ASN A 467 9.11 3.08 0.43
C ASN A 467 9.32 2.98 1.97
N ILE A 468 9.80 1.82 2.45
CA ILE A 468 10.16 1.56 3.86
C ILE A 468 11.11 2.64 4.38
N PHE A 469 12.07 3.08 3.56
CA PHE A 469 13.10 4.06 3.92
C PHE A 469 12.76 5.51 3.56
N SER A 470 11.63 5.77 2.90
CA SER A 470 11.27 7.14 2.49
C SER A 470 10.58 7.94 3.61
N GLY A 471 10.41 7.40 4.82
CA GLY A 471 9.77 8.11 5.93
C GLY A 471 10.61 9.28 6.48
N SER A 472 9.96 10.21 7.19
CA SER A 472 10.69 11.10 8.11
C SER A 472 11.52 10.26 9.08
N PRO A 473 12.70 10.71 9.56
CA PRO A 473 13.52 9.84 10.40
C PRO A 473 12.85 9.47 11.73
N GLU A 474 11.87 10.26 12.17
CA GLU A 474 11.01 9.96 13.32
C GLU A 474 10.01 8.83 13.01
N SER A 475 9.43 8.81 11.80
CA SER A 475 8.61 7.70 11.32
C SER A 475 9.43 6.43 11.12
N LEU A 476 10.67 6.54 10.60
CA LEU A 476 11.61 5.42 10.51
C LEU A 476 12.01 4.90 11.90
N ALA A 477 12.24 5.80 12.86
CA ALA A 477 12.52 5.43 14.24
C ALA A 477 11.34 4.70 14.88
N LEU A 478 10.09 5.03 14.54
CA LEU A 478 8.93 4.24 14.96
C LEU A 478 8.86 2.90 14.21
N LEU A 479 9.00 2.91 12.89
CA LEU A 479 8.90 1.74 12.02
C LEU A 479 9.90 0.64 12.39
N ILE A 480 11.16 1.00 12.59
CA ILE A 480 12.26 0.06 12.89
C ILE A 480 12.54 0.01 14.39
N GLY A 481 12.60 1.16 15.04
CA GLY A 481 13.02 1.25 16.44
C GLY A 481 12.02 0.63 17.41
N VAL A 482 10.70 0.70 17.17
CA VAL A 482 9.71 0.06 18.04
C VAL A 482 9.79 -1.48 17.96
N PRO A 483 9.75 -2.13 16.78
CA PRO A 483 10.00 -3.57 16.68
C PRO A 483 11.35 -4.00 17.29
N THR A 484 12.43 -3.25 17.04
CA THR A 484 13.75 -3.54 17.62
C THR A 484 13.73 -3.45 19.14
N LEU A 485 13.11 -2.41 19.72
CA LEU A 485 12.93 -2.28 21.17
C LEU A 485 12.23 -3.50 21.76
N ILE A 486 11.27 -4.06 21.03
CA ILE A 486 10.45 -5.19 21.49
C ILE A 486 11.21 -6.51 21.41
N LEU A 487 12.00 -6.71 20.36
CA LEU A 487 12.95 -7.82 20.27
C LEU A 487 14.03 -7.75 21.37
N LEU A 488 14.41 -6.56 21.82
CA LEU A 488 15.40 -6.42 22.88
C LEU A 488 14.78 -6.61 24.28
N LEU A 489 13.69 -5.91 24.59
CA LEU A 489 13.20 -5.73 25.96
C LEU A 489 11.74 -6.18 26.18
N GLY A 490 11.09 -6.72 25.15
CA GLY A 490 9.68 -7.08 25.16
C GLY A 490 8.78 -5.89 24.87
N ASN A 491 7.45 -6.10 24.88
CA ASN A 491 6.46 -5.11 24.46
C ASN A 491 6.29 -3.90 25.42
N LEU A 492 7.40 -3.23 25.75
CA LEU A 492 7.49 -2.00 26.54
C LEU A 492 6.81 -0.83 25.85
N TYR A 493 6.78 -0.81 24.52
CA TYR A 493 6.09 0.24 23.78
C TYR A 493 4.61 0.28 24.16
N CYS A 494 3.87 -0.83 24.00
CA CYS A 494 2.47 -0.88 24.44
C CYS A 494 2.33 -0.64 25.96
N GLY A 495 3.28 -1.08 26.77
CA GLY A 495 3.26 -0.96 28.23
C GLY A 495 3.42 0.46 28.78
N TYR A 496 4.28 1.28 28.16
CA TYR A 496 4.74 2.58 28.69
C TYR A 496 4.73 3.74 27.68
N LEU A 497 5.07 3.50 26.41
CA LEU A 497 5.29 4.56 25.42
C LEU A 497 4.11 4.79 24.46
N CYS A 498 3.15 3.88 24.41
CA CYS A 498 1.95 4.05 23.59
C CYS A 498 0.98 5.03 24.28
N PRO A 499 0.72 6.23 23.71
CA PRO A 499 -0.18 7.22 24.31
C PRO A 499 -1.61 6.71 24.44
N PHE A 500 -2.08 5.89 23.48
CA PHE A 500 -3.41 5.31 23.54
C PHE A 500 -3.57 4.25 24.64
N GLY A 501 -2.50 3.46 24.90
CA GLY A 501 -2.47 2.55 26.05
C GLY A 501 -2.41 3.30 27.38
N ALA A 502 -1.71 4.44 27.39
CA ALA A 502 -1.56 5.28 28.58
C ALA A 502 -2.87 5.96 28.98
N ILE A 503 -3.60 6.57 28.05
CA ILE A 503 -4.89 7.22 28.35
C ILE A 503 -5.94 6.22 28.84
N GLN A 504 -6.02 5.02 28.25
CA GLN A 504 -6.92 3.95 28.70
C GLN A 504 -6.62 3.51 30.14
N GLU A 505 -5.34 3.53 30.53
CA GLU A 505 -4.95 3.20 31.88
C GLU A 505 -5.22 4.33 32.87
N LEU A 506 -4.98 5.59 32.48
CA LEU A 506 -5.35 6.76 33.28
C LEU A 506 -6.86 6.78 33.56
N VAL A 507 -7.69 6.61 32.52
CA VAL A 507 -9.15 6.47 32.66
C VAL A 507 -9.49 5.30 33.59
N GLY A 508 -8.84 4.16 33.40
CA GLY A 508 -9.02 2.99 34.27
C GLY A 508 -8.65 3.26 35.73
N LEU A 509 -7.76 4.18 36.05
CA LEU A 509 -7.43 4.54 37.44
C LEU A 509 -8.42 5.54 38.05
N LEU A 510 -9.12 6.31 37.22
CA LEU A 510 -10.20 7.21 37.66
C LEU A 510 -11.50 6.44 37.96
N VAL A 511 -11.76 5.33 37.27
CA VAL A 511 -12.98 4.53 37.47
C VAL A 511 -12.89 3.68 38.76
N PRO A 512 -13.82 3.86 39.72
CA PRO A 512 -13.84 3.09 40.97
C PRO A 512 -13.94 1.58 40.76
N LYS A 513 -13.26 0.80 41.60
CA LYS A 513 -13.23 -0.68 41.53
C LYS A 513 -14.63 -1.33 41.51
N ARG A 514 -15.61 -0.75 42.19
CA ARG A 514 -16.99 -1.27 42.27
C ARG A 514 -17.71 -1.34 40.92
N PHE A 515 -17.34 -0.50 39.97
CA PHE A 515 -17.95 -0.47 38.64
C PHE A 515 -17.28 -1.46 37.68
N LYS A 516 -16.12 -2.02 38.03
CA LYS A 516 -15.39 -2.95 37.15
C LYS A 516 -15.92 -4.38 37.32
N PRO A 517 -16.44 -5.02 36.26
CA PRO A 517 -16.96 -6.37 36.36
C PRO A 517 -15.84 -7.37 36.66
N ARG A 518 -16.13 -8.35 37.53
CA ARG A 518 -15.24 -9.51 37.73
C ARG A 518 -15.48 -10.55 36.64
N LEU A 519 -14.56 -10.61 35.70
CA LEU A 519 -14.62 -11.53 34.56
C LEU A 519 -13.99 -12.89 34.92
N SER A 520 -14.45 -13.95 34.28
CA SER A 520 -13.83 -15.27 34.41
C SER A 520 -12.46 -15.28 33.73
N ARG A 521 -11.51 -15.95 34.37
CA ARG A 521 -10.16 -16.11 33.84
C ARG A 521 -10.15 -16.78 32.46
N THR A 522 -11.01 -17.77 32.23
CA THR A 522 -11.09 -18.48 30.94
C THR A 522 -11.57 -17.55 29.83
N THR A 523 -12.58 -16.72 30.12
CA THR A 523 -13.10 -15.70 29.20
C THR A 523 -12.04 -14.68 28.83
N VAL A 524 -11.34 -14.11 29.81
CA VAL A 524 -10.30 -13.12 29.54
C VAL A 524 -9.12 -13.72 28.77
N GLN A 525 -8.76 -14.98 29.02
CA GLN A 525 -7.71 -15.67 28.26
C GLN A 525 -8.13 -15.91 26.80
N GLY A 526 -9.37 -16.36 26.56
CA GLY A 526 -9.89 -16.57 25.20
C GLY A 526 -10.09 -15.28 24.42
N ALA A 527 -10.63 -14.24 25.05
CA ALA A 527 -10.91 -12.95 24.41
C ALA A 527 -9.65 -12.27 23.84
N ARG A 528 -8.47 -12.54 24.40
CA ARG A 528 -7.19 -11.99 23.89
C ARG A 528 -6.88 -12.43 22.47
N PHE A 529 -7.47 -13.52 21.98
CA PHE A 529 -7.29 -13.93 20.59
C PHE A 529 -7.96 -12.96 19.60
N GLY A 530 -8.93 -12.15 20.05
CA GLY A 530 -9.63 -11.18 19.22
C GLY A 530 -8.69 -10.23 18.46
N LYS A 531 -7.63 -9.72 19.09
CA LYS A 531 -6.68 -8.79 18.45
C LYS A 531 -5.94 -9.44 17.28
N TYR A 532 -5.69 -10.75 17.34
CA TYR A 532 -5.05 -11.50 16.26
C TYR A 532 -6.04 -11.80 15.14
N ALA A 533 -7.32 -12.04 15.46
CA ALA A 533 -8.37 -12.18 14.45
C ALA A 533 -8.56 -10.86 13.69
N VAL A 534 -8.57 -9.72 14.37
CA VAL A 534 -8.61 -8.39 13.74
C VAL A 534 -7.37 -8.16 12.87
N LEU A 535 -6.17 -8.46 13.36
CA LEU A 535 -4.94 -8.37 12.54
C LEU A 535 -5.04 -9.23 11.28
N PHE A 536 -5.52 -10.47 11.41
CA PHE A 536 -5.67 -11.37 10.27
C PHE A 536 -6.71 -10.88 9.27
N ALA A 537 -7.83 -10.32 9.74
CA ALA A 537 -8.84 -9.70 8.89
C ALA A 537 -8.27 -8.52 8.10
N ILE A 538 -7.41 -7.68 8.71
CA ILE A 538 -6.72 -6.57 8.03
C ILE A 538 -5.76 -7.10 6.97
N VAL A 539 -4.98 -8.13 7.27
CA VAL A 539 -4.09 -8.76 6.27
C VAL A 539 -4.93 -9.27 5.10
N ILE A 540 -6.02 -10.01 5.36
CA ILE A 540 -6.91 -10.48 4.29
C ILE A 540 -7.48 -9.31 3.48
N SER A 541 -7.93 -8.22 4.12
CA SER A 541 -8.57 -7.13 3.39
C SER A 541 -7.63 -6.42 2.41
N VAL A 542 -6.37 -6.25 2.80
CA VAL A 542 -5.34 -5.67 1.94
C VAL A 542 -5.05 -6.57 0.75
N PHE A 543 -4.86 -7.88 0.99
CA PHE A 543 -4.39 -8.80 -0.05
C PHE A 543 -5.52 -9.36 -0.93
N ALA A 544 -6.70 -9.64 -0.37
CA ALA A 544 -7.83 -10.23 -1.10
C ALA A 544 -8.69 -9.19 -1.81
N PHE A 545 -8.91 -8.03 -1.20
CA PHE A 545 -9.83 -7.02 -1.72
C PHE A 545 -9.13 -5.77 -2.28
N LYS A 546 -7.79 -5.69 -2.20
CA LYS A 546 -6.99 -4.47 -2.51
C LYS A 546 -7.56 -3.20 -1.86
N ASN A 547 -8.33 -3.38 -0.78
CA ASN A 547 -9.05 -2.30 -0.15
C ASN A 547 -8.14 -1.68 0.90
N GLN A 548 -7.36 -0.68 0.47
CA GLN A 548 -6.50 0.11 1.35
C GLN A 548 -7.29 1.15 2.16
N ASP A 549 -8.52 1.47 1.73
CA ASP A 549 -9.40 2.44 2.39
C ASP A 549 -10.22 1.80 3.53
N GLY A 550 -10.33 0.47 3.60
CA GLY A 550 -11.19 -0.23 4.57
C GLY A 550 -10.82 0.03 6.04
N PHE A 551 -9.58 0.46 6.34
CA PHE A 551 -9.17 0.83 7.70
C PHE A 551 -9.27 2.34 7.94
N LEU A 552 -10.40 2.93 7.56
CA LEU A 552 -10.74 4.34 7.74
C LEU A 552 -10.78 4.80 9.21
N ILE A 553 -10.63 3.92 10.21
CA ILE A 553 -10.79 4.27 11.63
C ILE A 553 -9.72 3.56 12.48
N ASP A 554 -8.57 4.19 12.70
CA ASP A 554 -7.61 3.77 13.73
C ASP A 554 -7.89 4.50 15.07
N PRO A 555 -8.35 3.78 16.12
CA PRO A 555 -8.43 4.28 17.50
C PRO A 555 -7.20 4.95 18.03
N LEU A 556 -6.03 4.52 17.55
CA LEU A 556 -4.78 5.04 18.01
C LEU A 556 -4.63 6.53 17.67
N THR A 557 -4.98 6.96 16.45
CA THR A 557 -4.72 8.33 15.99
C THR A 557 -5.93 9.25 16.09
N THR A 558 -7.15 8.70 16.07
CA THR A 558 -8.38 9.51 16.04
C THR A 558 -8.69 10.12 17.41
N VAL A 559 -8.41 9.41 18.52
CA VAL A 559 -8.78 9.89 19.87
C VAL A 559 -8.01 11.14 20.30
N PHE A 560 -6.75 11.27 19.87
CA PHE A 560 -5.92 12.45 20.16
C PHE A 560 -6.14 13.61 19.19
N ASN A 561 -7.04 13.44 18.21
CA ASN A 561 -7.41 14.48 17.27
C ASN A 561 -8.75 15.11 17.67
N THR A 562 -8.67 16.29 18.28
CA THR A 562 -9.83 17.04 18.82
C THR A 562 -10.87 17.41 17.77
N GLN A 563 -10.47 17.62 16.51
CA GLN A 563 -11.38 17.97 15.43
C GLN A 563 -12.28 16.79 15.03
N LEU A 564 -11.87 15.55 15.30
CA LEU A 564 -12.63 14.34 15.00
C LEU A 564 -13.50 13.88 16.18
N TRP A 565 -13.52 14.62 17.28
CA TRP A 565 -14.35 14.30 18.44
C TRP A 565 -15.86 14.31 18.15
N PRO A 566 -16.42 15.22 17.32
CA PRO A 566 -17.82 15.13 16.95
C PRO A 566 -18.15 13.77 16.34
N GLU A 567 -17.38 13.32 15.35
CA GLU A 567 -17.53 12.00 14.73
C GLU A 567 -17.33 10.85 15.75
N LEU A 568 -16.40 11.01 16.69
CA LEU A 568 -16.13 10.05 17.77
C LEU A 568 -17.35 9.79 18.65
N PHE A 569 -18.19 10.81 18.89
CA PHE A 569 -19.35 10.67 19.79
C PHE A 569 -20.62 10.18 19.08
N VAL A 570 -20.76 10.40 17.77
CA VAL A 570 -21.95 9.94 17.02
C VAL A 570 -21.83 8.54 16.42
N THR A 571 -20.63 7.97 16.31
CA THR A 571 -20.44 6.68 15.65
C THR A 571 -20.42 5.50 16.65
N PRO A 572 -21.20 4.42 16.40
CA PRO A 572 -21.43 3.35 17.37
C PRO A 572 -20.15 2.60 17.76
N LEU A 573 -19.17 2.48 16.86
CA LEU A 573 -17.88 1.85 17.15
C LEU A 573 -17.17 2.48 18.35
N TRP A 574 -17.18 3.80 18.43
CA TRP A 574 -16.45 4.55 19.46
C TRP A 574 -17.19 4.65 20.77
N LEU A 575 -18.52 4.75 20.72
CA LEU A 575 -19.38 4.63 21.90
C LEU A 575 -19.11 3.30 22.60
N PHE A 576 -19.15 2.21 21.84
CA PHE A 576 -18.82 0.89 22.37
C PHE A 576 -17.39 0.91 22.90
N LEU A 577 -16.40 1.30 22.10
CA LEU A 577 -15.00 1.30 22.53
C LEU A 577 -14.77 2.05 23.85
N GLY A 578 -15.37 3.24 24.00
CA GLY A 578 -15.30 4.07 25.20
C GLY A 578 -15.90 3.37 26.43
N ILE A 579 -17.07 2.76 26.28
CA ILE A 579 -17.70 1.93 27.32
C ILE A 579 -16.75 0.81 27.76
N GLY A 580 -16.12 0.11 26.81
CA GLY A 580 -15.13 -0.92 27.10
C GLY A 580 -13.95 -0.45 27.93
N ILE A 581 -13.42 0.74 27.61
CA ILE A 581 -12.27 1.33 28.30
C ILE A 581 -12.63 1.67 29.76
N LEU A 582 -13.87 2.10 30.04
CA LEU A 582 -14.33 2.39 31.40
C LEU A 582 -14.41 1.12 32.25
N PHE A 583 -14.95 0.03 31.70
CA PHE A 583 -15.19 -1.21 32.44
C PHE A 583 -13.97 -2.13 32.50
N VAL A 584 -13.13 -2.12 31.46
CA VAL A 584 -11.97 -3.02 31.33
C VAL A 584 -10.72 -2.22 31.01
N THR A 585 -9.80 -2.14 31.98
CA THR A 585 -8.54 -1.40 31.84
C THR A 585 -7.76 -1.88 30.61
N ARG A 586 -7.35 -0.95 29.73
CA ARG A 586 -6.63 -1.24 28.47
C ARG A 586 -7.38 -2.21 27.55
N PHE A 587 -8.70 -2.06 27.46
CA PHE A 587 -9.57 -2.91 26.64
C PHE A 587 -9.06 -3.07 25.20
N TRP A 588 -8.83 -1.96 24.49
CA TRP A 588 -8.41 -2.01 23.07
C TRP A 588 -7.09 -2.75 22.89
N CYS A 589 -6.07 -2.35 23.64
CA CYS A 589 -4.71 -2.89 23.52
C CYS A 589 -4.65 -4.40 23.80
N ARG A 590 -5.63 -4.94 24.54
CA ARG A 590 -5.66 -6.35 24.93
C ARG A 590 -6.47 -7.24 24.00
N TYR A 591 -7.56 -6.73 23.43
CA TYR A 591 -8.55 -7.57 22.77
C TYR A 591 -8.82 -7.22 21.31
N LEU A 592 -8.46 -6.01 20.84
CA LEU A 592 -8.81 -5.56 19.48
C LEU A 592 -7.64 -4.96 18.70
N CYS A 593 -6.62 -4.42 19.36
CA CYS A 593 -5.54 -3.66 18.73
C CYS A 593 -4.67 -4.51 17.78
N PRO A 594 -4.74 -4.32 16.45
CA PRO A 594 -3.95 -5.10 15.49
C PRO A 594 -2.45 -4.81 15.63
N THR A 595 -2.09 -3.56 15.91
CA THR A 595 -0.70 -3.16 16.20
C THR A 595 -0.16 -3.85 17.44
N GLY A 596 -0.94 -3.91 18.52
CA GLY A 596 -0.57 -4.64 19.73
C GLY A 596 -0.45 -6.14 19.48
N ALA A 597 -1.26 -6.71 18.59
CA ALA A 597 -1.16 -8.10 18.16
C ALA A 597 0.15 -8.37 17.41
N PHE A 598 0.46 -7.55 16.40
CA PHE A 598 1.71 -7.64 15.63
C PHE A 598 2.94 -7.56 16.54
N LEU A 599 2.97 -6.56 17.43
CA LEU A 599 4.06 -6.38 18.39
C LEU A 599 4.14 -7.52 19.41
N SER A 600 3.03 -8.10 19.84
CA SER A 600 3.01 -9.28 20.72
C SER A 600 3.62 -10.52 20.08
N LEU A 601 3.58 -10.67 18.75
CA LEU A 601 4.23 -11.80 18.08
C LEU A 601 5.77 -11.75 18.23
N LEU A 602 6.34 -10.56 18.36
CA LEU A 602 7.77 -10.34 18.54
C LEU A 602 8.26 -10.65 19.97
N ASN A 603 7.35 -10.73 20.95
CA ASN A 603 7.68 -11.05 22.36
C ASN A 603 8.31 -12.44 22.57
N ARG A 604 8.39 -13.28 21.53
CA ARG A 604 9.05 -14.58 21.62
C ARG A 604 10.58 -14.46 21.64
N CYS A 605 11.12 -13.43 21.00
CA CYS A 605 12.54 -13.26 20.76
C CYS A 605 13.11 -12.15 21.63
N VAL A 606 12.80 -12.11 22.94
CA VAL A 606 13.28 -11.06 23.84
C VAL A 606 14.69 -11.36 24.32
N TRP A 607 15.69 -10.70 23.76
CA TRP A 607 17.10 -11.03 24.00
C TRP A 607 17.64 -10.51 25.35
N LEU A 608 17.23 -9.31 25.75
CA LEU A 608 17.73 -8.62 26.94
C LEU A 608 16.72 -8.61 28.09
N GLN A 609 15.81 -9.60 28.13
CA GLN A 609 14.77 -9.68 29.17
C GLN A 609 15.33 -9.67 30.60
N ARG A 610 16.55 -10.19 30.79
CA ARG A 610 17.23 -10.26 32.09
C ARG A 610 17.54 -8.89 32.71
N LEU A 611 17.57 -7.83 31.91
CA LEU A 611 17.82 -6.47 32.40
C LEU A 611 16.59 -5.87 33.11
N LEU A 612 15.40 -6.46 32.92
CA LEU A 612 14.16 -5.96 33.51
C LEU A 612 13.75 -6.81 34.73
N PRO A 613 13.05 -6.21 35.71
CA PRO A 613 12.47 -6.96 36.82
C PRO A 613 11.57 -8.10 36.35
N ALA A 614 11.69 -9.26 37.01
CA ALA A 614 10.88 -10.43 36.70
C ALA A 614 9.38 -10.13 36.84
N LYS A 615 8.58 -10.58 35.87
CA LYS A 615 7.12 -10.35 35.87
C LYS A 615 6.42 -11.33 36.82
N LYS A 616 5.63 -10.81 37.75
CA LYS A 616 4.85 -11.60 38.73
C LYS A 616 3.50 -12.05 38.18
N TYR A 617 3.50 -13.02 37.26
CA TYR A 617 2.27 -13.49 36.56
C TYR A 617 1.12 -13.91 37.50
N GLY A 618 1.41 -14.46 38.68
CA GLY A 618 0.40 -14.81 39.68
C GLY A 618 -0.40 -13.62 40.23
N ARG A 619 0.10 -12.39 40.06
CA ARG A 619 -0.57 -11.14 40.43
C ARG A 619 -1.11 -10.36 39.23
N CYS A 620 -0.98 -10.89 38.02
CA CYS A 620 -1.47 -10.21 36.83
C CYS A 620 -3.00 -10.17 36.86
N GLU A 621 -3.56 -8.97 37.07
CA GLU A 621 -5.01 -8.70 37.09
C GLU A 621 -5.73 -9.19 35.83
N PHE A 622 -4.97 -9.32 34.75
CA PHE A 622 -5.49 -9.74 33.47
C PHE A 622 -5.42 -11.24 33.23
N GLY A 623 -4.89 -12.04 34.16
CA GLY A 623 -4.91 -13.50 34.05
C GLY A 623 -3.83 -14.10 33.15
N LEU A 624 -2.70 -13.41 32.95
CA LEU A 624 -1.55 -13.98 32.23
C LEU A 624 -0.88 -15.06 33.08
N THR A 625 -0.34 -16.08 32.42
CA THR A 625 0.46 -17.14 33.05
C THR A 625 1.86 -17.17 32.44
N GLY A 626 2.78 -17.92 33.05
CA GLY A 626 4.11 -18.13 32.46
C GLY A 626 4.07 -18.80 31.08
N ARG A 627 2.95 -19.46 30.72
CA ARG A 627 2.75 -20.06 29.39
C ARG A 627 2.23 -19.05 28.36
N ASP A 628 1.57 -17.98 28.80
CA ASP A 628 0.95 -16.96 27.95
C ASP A 628 1.81 -15.69 27.85
N HIS A 629 3.13 -15.80 28.05
CA HIS A 629 4.03 -14.64 28.14
C HIS A 629 4.12 -13.83 26.85
N LEU A 630 3.79 -14.42 25.70
CA LEU A 630 3.70 -13.73 24.40
C LEU A 630 2.67 -12.57 24.43
N ASP A 631 1.57 -12.74 25.17
CA ASP A 631 0.54 -11.71 25.33
C ASP A 631 0.85 -10.69 26.43
N CYS A 632 2.01 -10.80 27.07
CA CYS A 632 2.46 -9.79 28.03
C CYS A 632 2.80 -8.50 27.29
N ILE A 633 2.08 -7.43 27.60
CA ILE A 633 2.37 -6.07 27.10
C ILE A 633 3.35 -5.31 28.01
N TYR A 634 4.09 -6.02 28.87
CA TYR A 634 5.12 -5.48 29.77
C TYR A 634 4.71 -4.23 30.57
N CYS A 635 3.42 -4.09 30.93
CA CYS A 635 2.90 -2.95 31.67
C CYS A 635 3.29 -2.89 33.17
N ASP A 636 3.98 -3.89 33.71
CA ASP A 636 4.45 -3.96 35.12
C ASP A 636 3.43 -3.73 36.23
N ARG A 637 2.14 -3.67 35.93
CA ARG A 637 1.10 -3.56 36.97
C ARG A 637 1.15 -4.70 37.98
N CYS A 638 1.63 -5.88 37.58
CA CYS A 638 1.88 -7.01 38.49
C CYS A 638 3.03 -6.79 39.50
N ASN A 639 3.90 -5.80 39.25
CA ASN A 639 5.03 -5.45 40.10
C ASN A 639 4.72 -4.27 41.04
N ILE A 640 3.63 -3.53 40.79
CA ILE A 640 3.21 -2.39 41.61
C ILE A 640 2.15 -2.86 42.61
N GLN A 641 2.43 -2.71 43.90
CA GLN A 641 1.45 -2.95 44.96
C GLN A 641 0.79 -1.63 45.33
N ASN A 642 -0.48 -1.46 44.97
CA ASN A 642 -1.25 -0.26 45.32
C ASN A 642 -2.75 -0.58 45.33
N ALA A 643 -3.50 0.06 46.23
CA ALA A 643 -4.94 -0.14 46.37
C ALA A 643 -5.73 0.15 45.08
N LEU A 644 -5.24 1.01 44.17
CA LEU A 644 -5.92 1.31 42.89
C LEU A 644 -5.70 0.23 41.81
N ILE A 645 -4.66 -0.60 41.94
CA ILE A 645 -4.36 -1.69 40.99
C ILE A 645 -4.82 -3.00 41.63
N PRO A 646 -5.90 -3.63 41.14
CA PRO A 646 -6.39 -4.88 41.72
C PRO A 646 -5.43 -6.04 41.45
N GLU A 647 -5.29 -6.94 42.43
CA GLU A 647 -4.59 -8.21 42.19
C GLU A 647 -5.43 -9.17 41.33
N GLN A 648 -4.80 -10.21 40.78
CA GLN A 648 -5.47 -11.24 39.99
C GLN A 648 -6.74 -11.82 40.64
N LYS A 649 -6.70 -12.08 41.95
CA LYS A 649 -7.83 -12.64 42.69
C LYS A 649 -8.98 -11.64 42.87
N GLU A 650 -8.69 -10.35 42.88
CA GLU A 650 -9.69 -9.29 43.00
C GLU A 650 -10.38 -9.01 41.66
N ALA A 651 -9.62 -9.10 40.57
CA ALA A 651 -10.06 -8.77 39.22
C ALA A 651 -10.78 -9.92 38.51
N LEU A 652 -10.42 -11.18 38.80
CA LEU A 652 -10.90 -12.35 38.05
C LEU A 652 -11.52 -13.42 38.94
N THR A 653 -12.57 -14.06 38.42
CA THR A 653 -13.12 -15.28 39.00
C THR A 653 -12.40 -16.52 38.44
N LYS A 654 -12.18 -17.53 39.29
CA LYS A 654 -11.58 -18.82 38.88
C LYS A 654 -12.60 -19.77 38.23
N GLU A 655 -13.88 -19.46 38.37
CA GLU A 655 -15.01 -20.32 37.99
C GLU A 655 -15.38 -20.20 36.51
N LYS A 656 -16.33 -21.04 36.08
CA LYS A 656 -16.94 -21.02 34.74
C LYS A 656 -17.44 -19.61 34.35
N PRO A 657 -17.59 -19.31 33.05
CA PRO A 657 -18.02 -17.99 32.59
C PRO A 657 -19.34 -17.55 33.24
N ASN A 658 -19.25 -16.52 34.08
CA ASN A 658 -20.39 -15.87 34.74
C ASN A 658 -21.15 -14.94 33.77
N LEU A 659 -22.29 -14.40 34.21
CA LEU A 659 -23.13 -13.52 33.40
C LEU A 659 -22.36 -12.31 32.85
N ALA A 660 -21.54 -11.65 33.68
CA ALA A 660 -20.68 -10.55 33.27
C ALA A 660 -19.68 -10.95 32.16
N SER A 661 -19.14 -12.17 32.22
CA SER A 661 -18.24 -12.71 31.20
C SER A 661 -18.94 -12.93 29.86
N ARG A 662 -20.21 -13.33 29.87
CA ARG A 662 -21.01 -13.51 28.64
C ARG A 662 -21.31 -12.16 27.98
N PHE A 663 -21.76 -11.17 28.77
CA PHE A 663 -21.95 -9.81 28.28
C PHE A 663 -20.68 -9.22 27.71
N PHE A 664 -19.54 -9.41 28.39
CA PHE A 664 -18.24 -8.98 27.89
C PHE A 664 -17.87 -9.59 26.53
N LEU A 665 -18.11 -10.89 26.33
CA LEU A 665 -17.83 -11.55 25.05
C LEU A 665 -18.73 -11.05 23.93
N ILE A 666 -20.04 -10.92 24.18
CA ILE A 666 -20.99 -10.36 23.21
C ILE A 666 -20.56 -8.94 22.82
N TRP A 667 -20.23 -8.13 23.82
CA TRP A 667 -19.81 -6.76 23.63
C TRP A 667 -18.49 -6.66 22.83
N LEU A 668 -17.52 -7.53 23.11
CA LEU A 668 -16.29 -7.65 22.34
C LEU A 668 -16.55 -8.05 20.87
N LEU A 669 -17.44 -9.01 20.64
CA LEU A 669 -17.80 -9.46 19.29
C LEU A 669 -18.49 -8.35 18.49
N ILE A 670 -19.44 -7.63 19.09
CA ILE A 670 -20.09 -6.48 18.44
C ILE A 670 -19.05 -5.43 18.06
N THR A 671 -18.15 -5.09 18.99
CA THR A 671 -17.11 -4.08 18.74
C THR A 671 -16.14 -4.54 17.63
N ALA A 672 -15.76 -5.82 17.61
CA ALA A 672 -14.94 -6.39 16.55
C ALA A 672 -15.66 -6.39 15.19
N SER A 673 -16.96 -6.72 15.16
CA SER A 673 -17.76 -6.67 13.94
C SER A 673 -17.88 -5.25 13.40
N LEU A 674 -18.13 -4.26 14.26
CA LEU A 674 -18.16 -2.85 13.86
C LEU A 674 -16.81 -2.36 13.31
N LEU A 675 -15.70 -2.92 13.82
CA LEU A 675 -14.36 -2.61 13.34
C LEU A 675 -14.03 -3.29 11.99
N ILE A 676 -14.51 -4.52 11.79
CA ILE A 676 -14.23 -5.31 10.57
C ILE A 676 -15.21 -4.98 9.44
N TRP A 677 -16.43 -4.53 9.76
CA TRP A 677 -17.46 -4.21 8.78
C TRP A 677 -17.00 -3.30 7.63
N PRO A 678 -16.23 -2.21 7.88
CA PRO A 678 -15.70 -1.37 6.80
C PRO A 678 -14.64 -2.05 5.91
N LEU A 679 -14.06 -3.17 6.35
CA LEU A 679 -13.07 -3.96 5.61
C LEU A 679 -13.71 -4.95 4.62
N LEU A 680 -15.01 -5.23 4.75
CA LEU A 680 -15.72 -6.14 3.86
C LEU A 680 -16.07 -5.42 2.55
N PRO A 681 -16.00 -6.12 1.40
CA PRO A 681 -16.46 -5.56 0.13
C PRO A 681 -17.92 -5.17 0.26
N LYS A 682 -18.25 -3.92 -0.07
CA LYS A 682 -19.65 -3.49 -0.17
C LYS A 682 -20.20 -4.01 -1.49
N ASN A 683 -21.40 -4.58 -1.47
CA ASN A 683 -22.08 -5.20 -2.62
C ASN A 683 -22.36 -4.25 -3.83
N GLY A 684 -21.80 -3.03 -3.85
CA GLY A 684 -21.89 -2.09 -4.96
C GLY A 684 -20.59 -1.92 -5.77
N ASP A 685 -19.45 -2.47 -5.33
CA ASP A 685 -18.16 -2.40 -6.06
C ASP A 685 -17.89 -3.64 -6.95
N LEU A 686 -18.91 -4.51 -7.13
CA LEU A 686 -18.83 -5.68 -8.02
C LEU A 686 -19.34 -5.41 -9.44
N SER A 687 -19.71 -4.16 -9.74
CA SER A 687 -20.05 -3.73 -11.10
C SER A 687 -18.97 -2.77 -11.62
N ASP A 688 -18.15 -3.30 -12.53
CA ASP A 688 -17.30 -2.59 -13.50
C ASP A 688 -15.94 -2.03 -13.02
N PRO A 689 -14.80 -2.66 -13.37
CA PRO A 689 -13.47 -2.14 -13.08
C PRO A 689 -13.02 -0.96 -13.99
N ASN A 690 -13.86 -0.45 -14.90
CA ASN A 690 -13.49 0.59 -15.87
C ASN A 690 -14.23 1.94 -15.77
N THR A 691 -14.95 2.25 -14.69
CA THR A 691 -15.55 3.58 -14.52
C THR A 691 -14.69 4.52 -13.67
N PRO A 692 -14.08 5.58 -14.23
CA PRO A 692 -13.62 6.70 -13.42
C PRO A 692 -14.85 7.39 -12.83
N SER A 693 -14.93 7.45 -11.50
CA SER A 693 -15.99 8.14 -10.76
C SER A 693 -15.88 9.66 -10.93
N VAL A 694 -16.43 10.14 -12.04
CA VAL A 694 -16.82 11.53 -12.23
C VAL A 694 -18.17 11.72 -11.54
N ALA A 695 -18.14 12.17 -10.28
CA ALA A 695 -19.32 12.74 -9.65
C ALA A 695 -19.36 14.24 -9.99
N VAL A 696 -19.98 14.59 -11.11
CA VAL A 696 -20.44 15.96 -11.38
C VAL A 696 -21.70 16.18 -10.55
N GLU A 697 -21.60 17.12 -9.61
CA GLU A 697 -22.76 17.74 -8.98
C GLU A 697 -23.59 18.43 -10.06
N GLY A 698 -24.88 18.11 -10.09
CA GLY A 698 -25.87 18.79 -10.91
C GLY A 698 -27.19 18.82 -10.15
N THR A 699 -27.34 19.78 -9.25
CA THR A 699 -28.66 20.30 -8.86
C THR A 699 -28.77 21.70 -9.42
N PRO A 700 -29.87 22.07 -10.10
CA PRO A 700 -30.24 23.48 -10.19
C PRO A 700 -30.63 24.04 -8.82
#